data_AF-A0A1H2GQH3-F1
#
_entry.id   AF-A0A1H2GQH3-F1
#
_cell.length_a   1.000
_cell.length_b   1.000
_cell.length_c   1.000
_cell.angle_alpha   90.00
_cell.angle_beta   90.00
_cell.angle_gamma   90.00
#
_symmetry.space_group_name_H-M   'P 1'
#
loop_
_entity.id
_entity.type
_entity.pdbx_description
1 polymer ?
#
loop_
_entity_poly.entity_id
_entity_poly.type
_entity_poly.pdbx_seq_one_letter_code
_entity_poly.pdbx_strand_id
1 'polypeptide(L)'
;MLPIPPLSASGRLRLLIAAALCSQLLMPACAVADPAYDALIIQARNGHFAPALTQLRQLSAERQTPGQVSDHLVIAGWAGQDVEVLTVYEAQGKHRNLTTQALATVARTYRNQKQWAQAEAVYRQTLLREPNNIDLQLGLALTQADGGKAGEAVQRLRALVAAQPNDPNRRMALGYALTRAGLNYDALFEFDQAFIRAGDKPDVAREYLVALQKARLPEAALRLSARRPGLVDAVTRRRLEGDLAAERVRIAEFATRTEKERYVVADRALSDYDRLIARWTPDASAHDDVVRWRIDRLGALKARARTAEVIREYQTFNREGVQLPTYALRWVAASYLDQRQPEQAEPLYRQVLSAPDADASYRVDDSTALFYALLESDKVEDARQVADTLAREQKPRVELKGLPIGNPNDNWMDAQQLSAQAGTFGGDLPGSEVNLEALVAKAPGNVGLRIAQADMYRARDWPRRAEGTLKETEAQAPRDIGLQVSQAYTAMDLQEWRQMDALTDDVVARNPDNRQVQRLRRLRDVHDMAELRVEAYTGKSYGGGNNDDTGAVSGSRDWGIESVIYTPPIDEDWRLFAGAGYATADFSEGTGQHRWQRVGVERRTRDMTLEAEVSNHSYGDGSKQGAAVSIARDINDHWQYGGSVGYLLSTTPLRALNDGVTANGGSGFIRWRANESREWKLTLSPSHFSDGNDRVEALLSGREGLYSSPHVQVDLGLEVAASRNSKEDTAYFNPKSDFTVLPVINVNHVLYHRYETQWSQQFQIGAGTYSQRDYSTGGIGLVGYGQRFRWNDVLEMGANLSLISRPYDGDRERDLRLLVDLTYRF
;
A
#
# COMPACT_ATOMS: atom_id res chain seq x y z
N MET A 1 -54.44 12.37 91.23
CA MET A 1 -52.99 12.64 91.21
C MET A 1 -52.67 13.30 89.87
N LEU A 2 -52.19 14.55 89.72
CA LEU A 2 -51.69 15.59 90.66
C LEU A 2 -50.53 15.18 91.57
N PRO A 3 -49.61 16.09 91.99
CA PRO A 3 -49.42 17.55 91.72
C PRO A 3 -48.34 17.86 90.65
N ILE A 4 -48.07 19.04 90.06
CA ILE A 4 -48.67 20.41 89.92
C ILE A 4 -48.74 21.34 91.15
N PRO A 5 -48.26 22.62 91.12
CA PRO A 5 -47.58 23.40 90.05
C PRO A 5 -46.05 23.47 90.34
N PRO A 6 -45.26 24.58 90.51
CA PRO A 6 -45.40 26.07 90.38
C PRO A 6 -44.49 26.72 89.29
N LEU A 7 -44.52 28.02 88.94
CA LEU A 7 -45.56 29.09 88.95
C LEU A 7 -45.22 30.24 87.93
N SER A 8 -46.27 30.96 87.53
CA SER A 8 -46.47 32.35 87.02
C SER A 8 -45.39 33.47 87.14
N ALA A 9 -45.45 34.60 86.38
CA ALA A 9 -46.24 34.97 85.16
C ALA A 9 -45.86 36.36 84.57
N SER A 10 -46.32 36.60 83.32
CA SER A 10 -46.80 37.86 82.69
C SER A 10 -46.11 39.22 82.98
N GLY A 11 -45.72 39.93 81.92
CA GLY A 11 -45.47 41.37 81.95
C GLY A 11 -46.69 42.23 81.57
N ARG A 12 -46.71 43.49 82.02
CA ARG A 12 -47.51 44.62 81.47
C ARG A 12 -47.08 45.94 82.12
N LEU A 13 -46.47 46.84 81.35
CA LEU A 13 -46.78 48.28 81.44
C LEU A 13 -46.39 48.99 80.13
N ARG A 14 -47.40 49.45 79.39
CA ARG A 14 -47.30 50.55 78.43
C ARG A 14 -47.84 51.81 79.12
N LEU A 15 -47.55 52.97 78.53
CA LEU A 15 -48.04 54.32 78.86
C LEU A 15 -47.27 55.04 79.98
N LEU A 16 -47.06 56.35 79.74
CA LEU A 16 -46.33 57.33 80.57
C LEU A 16 -44.83 56.98 80.71
N ILE A 17 -43.86 57.74 80.20
CA ILE A 17 -43.82 59.13 79.71
C ILE A 17 -43.10 59.13 78.33
N ALA A 18 -43.55 59.73 77.23
CA ALA A 18 -44.40 60.91 76.98
C ALA A 18 -43.74 62.30 77.16
N ALA A 19 -42.41 62.41 76.99
CA ALA A 19 -41.69 63.69 77.04
C ALA A 19 -40.39 63.76 76.20
N ALA A 20 -40.33 63.11 75.03
CA ALA A 20 -39.12 63.08 74.18
C ALA A 20 -39.41 63.09 72.65
N LEU A 21 -40.59 63.56 72.24
CA LEU A 21 -41.09 63.41 70.87
C LEU A 21 -41.55 64.76 70.28
N CYS A 22 -40.62 65.73 70.15
CA CYS A 22 -40.84 67.02 69.48
C CYS A 22 -39.54 67.83 69.16
N SER A 23 -38.45 67.20 68.71
CA SER A 23 -37.21 67.97 68.37
C SER A 23 -36.25 67.40 67.30
N GLN A 24 -36.59 66.31 66.59
CA GLN A 24 -35.76 65.80 65.48
C GLN A 24 -36.53 65.47 64.18
N LEU A 25 -37.80 65.88 64.08
CA LEU A 25 -38.53 65.88 62.80
C LEU A 25 -38.24 67.17 62.01
N LEU A 26 -37.03 67.27 61.44
CA LEU A 26 -36.69 68.22 60.36
C LEU A 26 -35.24 67.95 59.89
N MET A 27 -35.09 67.20 58.78
CA MET A 27 -33.94 67.20 57.84
C MET A 27 -34.21 66.12 56.77
N PRO A 28 -35.10 66.36 55.78
CA PRO A 28 -35.30 65.44 54.68
C PRO A 28 -34.09 65.52 53.73
N ALA A 29 -33.17 64.56 53.83
CA ALA A 29 -32.16 64.32 52.81
C ALA A 29 -32.87 63.74 51.57
N CYS A 30 -33.26 64.61 50.64
CA CYS A 30 -34.08 64.24 49.48
C CYS A 30 -33.34 63.29 48.52
N ALA A 31 -33.54 61.98 48.70
CA ALA A 31 -33.41 61.02 47.63
C ALA A 31 -34.57 61.25 46.64
N VAL A 32 -34.38 62.20 45.71
CA VAL A 32 -35.34 62.48 44.65
C VAL A 32 -35.35 61.29 43.69
N ALA A 33 -36.36 60.43 43.81
CA ALA A 33 -36.71 59.54 42.71
C ALA A 33 -37.18 60.40 41.54
N ASP A 34 -36.56 60.23 40.37
CA ASP A 34 -36.94 60.89 39.13
C ASP A 34 -37.77 59.90 38.29
N PRO A 35 -39.10 60.05 38.23
CA PRO A 35 -39.95 59.10 37.52
C PRO A 35 -39.71 59.10 36.00
N ALA A 36 -39.15 60.18 35.44
CA ALA A 36 -38.77 60.22 34.03
C ALA A 36 -37.48 59.42 33.79
N TYR A 37 -36.50 59.51 34.69
CA TYR A 37 -35.30 58.66 34.64
C TYR A 37 -35.65 57.17 34.79
N ASP A 38 -36.46 56.80 35.79
CA ASP A 38 -36.87 55.40 36.01
C ASP A 38 -37.63 54.84 34.81
N ALA A 39 -38.50 55.64 34.16
CA ALA A 39 -39.17 55.26 32.92
C ALA A 39 -38.19 54.99 31.76
N LEU A 40 -37.09 55.73 31.66
CA LEU A 40 -36.04 55.50 30.66
C LEU A 40 -35.25 54.21 30.93
N ILE A 41 -35.00 53.87 32.21
CA ILE A 41 -34.40 52.58 32.59
C ILE A 41 -35.33 51.40 32.22
N ILE A 42 -36.65 51.56 32.39
CA ILE A 42 -37.64 50.56 31.99
C ILE A 42 -37.72 50.44 30.45
N GLN A 43 -37.69 51.55 29.71
CA GLN A 43 -37.62 51.53 28.23
C GLN A 43 -36.35 50.83 27.73
N ALA A 44 -35.20 51.10 28.36
CA ALA A 44 -33.94 50.43 28.03
C ALA A 44 -33.98 48.93 28.30
N ARG A 45 -34.59 48.47 29.40
CA ARG A 45 -34.85 47.03 29.66
C ARG A 45 -35.73 46.39 28.58
N ASN A 46 -36.63 47.17 27.99
CA ASN A 46 -37.49 46.78 26.86
C ASN A 46 -36.82 47.06 25.48
N GLY A 47 -35.49 47.07 25.40
CA GLY A 47 -34.72 47.20 24.16
C GLY A 47 -34.58 48.62 23.58
N HIS A 48 -35.24 49.62 24.18
CA HIS A 48 -35.22 51.00 23.69
C HIS A 48 -34.12 51.81 24.38
N PHE A 49 -32.86 51.50 24.06
CA PHE A 49 -31.68 52.03 24.77
C PHE A 49 -31.38 53.51 24.50
N ALA A 50 -31.68 54.00 23.29
CA ALA A 50 -31.20 55.30 22.82
C ALA A 50 -31.68 56.53 23.63
N PRO A 51 -32.94 56.60 24.12
CA PRO A 51 -33.39 57.69 24.99
C PRO A 51 -32.59 57.77 26.30
N ALA A 52 -32.42 56.65 27.00
CA ALA A 52 -31.67 56.58 28.27
C ALA A 52 -30.19 56.97 28.09
N LEU A 53 -29.55 56.45 27.04
CA LEU A 53 -28.16 56.77 26.71
C LEU A 53 -27.98 58.25 26.33
N THR A 54 -28.95 58.84 25.62
CA THR A 54 -28.90 60.26 25.26
C THR A 54 -28.90 61.15 26.51
N GLN A 55 -29.76 60.88 27.49
CA GLN A 55 -29.77 61.62 28.76
C GLN A 55 -28.48 61.39 29.56
N LEU A 56 -27.99 60.15 29.65
CA LEU A 56 -26.78 59.82 30.42
C LEU A 56 -25.51 60.47 29.83
N ARG A 57 -25.38 60.52 28.50
CA ARG A 57 -24.28 61.22 27.80
C ARG A 57 -24.27 62.75 28.02
N GLN A 58 -25.41 63.35 28.36
CA GLN A 58 -25.53 64.80 28.63
C GLN A 58 -25.12 65.19 30.06
N LEU A 59 -25.01 64.22 30.98
CA LEU A 59 -24.56 64.48 32.35
C LEU A 59 -23.03 64.47 32.43
N SER A 60 -22.43 65.59 32.86
CA SER A 60 -20.98 65.68 33.09
C SER A 60 -20.54 64.73 34.21
N ALA A 61 -19.31 64.21 34.13
CA ALA A 61 -18.83 63.15 35.02
C ALA A 61 -18.92 63.49 36.52
N GLU A 62 -18.73 64.76 36.88
CA GLU A 62 -18.86 65.27 38.25
C GLU A 62 -20.30 65.25 38.78
N ARG A 63 -21.30 65.29 37.88
CA ARG A 63 -22.74 65.34 38.23
C ARG A 63 -23.41 63.96 38.22
N GLN A 64 -22.82 62.97 37.56
CA GLN A 64 -23.36 61.61 37.57
C GLN A 64 -23.19 60.94 38.93
N THR A 65 -24.24 60.30 39.45
CA THR A 65 -24.14 59.41 40.62
C THR A 65 -23.50 58.05 40.28
N PRO A 66 -22.97 57.29 41.24
CA PRO A 66 -22.50 55.91 40.99
C PRO A 66 -23.58 54.96 40.45
N GLY A 67 -24.85 55.22 40.77
CA GLY A 67 -26.01 54.53 40.19
C GLY A 67 -26.14 54.84 38.70
N GLN A 68 -26.22 56.12 38.32
CA GLN A 68 -26.33 56.55 36.92
C GLN A 68 -25.14 56.08 36.06
N VAL A 69 -23.91 56.09 36.59
CA VAL A 69 -22.75 55.49 35.91
C VAL A 69 -22.94 53.97 35.72
N SER A 70 -23.45 53.27 36.74
CA SER A 70 -23.73 51.83 36.65
C SER A 70 -24.80 51.52 35.60
N ASP A 71 -25.88 52.29 35.55
CA ASP A 71 -26.94 52.13 34.55
C ASP A 71 -26.47 52.51 33.14
N HIS A 72 -25.61 53.52 32.97
CA HIS A 72 -24.96 53.84 31.69
C HIS A 72 -24.14 52.65 31.19
N LEU A 73 -23.30 52.06 32.04
CA LEU A 73 -22.49 50.89 31.69
C LEU A 73 -23.34 49.66 31.34
N VAL A 74 -24.43 49.42 32.07
CA VAL A 74 -25.36 48.30 31.80
C VAL A 74 -26.13 48.50 30.50
N ILE A 75 -26.69 49.70 30.26
CA ILE A 75 -27.51 49.99 29.08
C ILE A 75 -26.67 50.09 27.82
N ALA A 76 -25.47 50.69 27.88
CA ALA A 76 -24.53 50.68 26.75
C ALA A 76 -24.08 49.25 26.42
N GLY A 77 -23.89 48.40 27.44
CA GLY A 77 -23.62 46.97 27.25
C GLY A 77 -24.78 46.20 26.62
N TRP A 78 -26.03 46.50 26.99
CA TRP A 78 -27.21 45.94 26.30
C TRP A 78 -27.34 46.43 24.86
N ALA A 79 -26.93 47.67 24.58
CA ALA A 79 -26.88 48.24 23.23
C ALA A 79 -25.67 47.77 22.39
N GLY A 80 -24.80 46.90 22.91
CA GLY A 80 -23.60 46.42 22.24
C GLY A 80 -22.49 47.48 22.07
N GLN A 81 -22.57 48.60 22.79
CA GLN A 81 -21.68 49.75 22.65
C GLN A 81 -20.41 49.56 23.51
N ASP A 82 -19.69 48.47 23.28
CA ASP A 82 -18.55 48.04 24.09
C ASP A 82 -17.45 49.12 24.24
N VAL A 83 -17.23 49.96 23.22
CA VAL A 83 -16.28 51.10 23.29
C VAL A 83 -16.75 52.17 24.29
N GLU A 84 -18.05 52.45 24.34
CA GLU A 84 -18.63 53.43 25.27
C GLU A 84 -18.61 52.89 26.71
N VAL A 85 -18.90 51.60 26.90
CA VAL A 85 -18.80 50.94 28.21
C VAL A 85 -17.39 51.05 28.79
N LEU A 86 -16.34 50.76 28.01
CA LEU A 86 -14.97 50.92 28.51
C LEU A 86 -14.59 52.39 28.73
N THR A 87 -14.98 53.28 27.81
CA THR A 87 -14.69 54.73 27.94
C THR A 87 -15.30 55.31 29.22
N VAL A 88 -16.57 55.02 29.50
CA VAL A 88 -17.27 55.47 30.72
C VAL A 88 -16.69 54.79 31.96
N TYR A 89 -16.33 53.51 31.89
CA TYR A 89 -15.72 52.82 33.03
C TYR A 89 -14.35 53.39 33.37
N GLU A 90 -13.47 53.59 32.40
CA GLU A 90 -12.10 54.05 32.64
C GLU A 90 -12.04 55.53 33.05
N ALA A 91 -12.85 56.39 32.44
CA ALA A 91 -12.90 57.81 32.77
C ALA A 91 -13.71 58.15 34.03
N GLN A 92 -14.76 57.37 34.35
CA GLN A 92 -15.72 57.72 35.40
C GLN A 92 -15.97 56.60 36.42
N GLY A 93 -16.01 55.34 35.99
CA GLY A 93 -16.40 54.19 36.83
C GLY A 93 -15.32 53.60 37.74
N LYS A 94 -14.05 53.59 37.31
CA LYS A 94 -12.94 52.80 37.88
C LYS A 94 -12.67 52.99 39.37
N HIS A 95 -12.99 54.16 39.91
CA HIS A 95 -12.80 54.52 41.32
C HIS A 95 -14.12 54.75 42.08
N ARG A 96 -15.27 54.40 41.49
CA ARG A 96 -16.60 54.53 42.09
C ARG A 96 -17.13 53.19 42.61
N ASN A 97 -18.07 53.25 43.56
CA ASN A 97 -18.78 52.06 44.01
C ASN A 97 -19.90 51.70 43.02
N LEU A 98 -19.55 51.01 41.94
CA LEU A 98 -20.50 50.53 40.92
C LEU A 98 -21.26 49.29 41.39
N THR A 99 -22.41 49.02 40.77
CA THR A 99 -23.19 47.80 41.02
C THR A 99 -22.49 46.56 40.44
N THR A 100 -22.77 45.39 41.02
CA THR A 100 -22.26 44.10 40.53
C THR A 100 -22.64 43.84 39.07
N GLN A 101 -23.84 44.25 38.64
CA GLN A 101 -24.30 44.11 37.26
C GLN A 101 -23.51 45.00 36.28
N ALA A 102 -23.14 46.22 36.70
CA ALA A 102 -22.28 47.10 35.92
C ALA A 102 -20.84 46.56 35.83
N LEU A 103 -20.27 46.11 36.95
CA LEU A 103 -18.93 45.49 36.98
C LEU A 103 -18.88 44.19 36.15
N ALA A 104 -19.91 43.34 36.21
CA ALA A 104 -20.04 42.16 35.36
C ALA A 104 -20.16 42.51 33.88
N THR A 105 -20.82 43.62 33.55
CA THR A 105 -20.94 44.11 32.17
C THR A 105 -19.62 44.67 31.66
N VAL A 106 -18.92 45.48 32.45
CA VAL A 106 -17.55 45.96 32.16
C VAL A 106 -16.58 44.80 31.95
N ALA A 107 -16.59 43.79 32.83
CA ALA A 107 -15.72 42.63 32.72
C ALA A 107 -16.03 41.80 31.46
N ARG A 108 -17.31 41.63 31.11
CA ARG A 108 -17.76 41.03 29.85
C ARG A 108 -17.32 41.87 28.64
N THR A 109 -17.41 43.19 28.69
CA THR A 109 -16.98 44.07 27.61
C THR A 109 -15.45 44.03 27.43
N TYR A 110 -14.66 44.04 28.50
CA TYR A 110 -13.22 43.81 28.40
C TYR A 110 -12.91 42.45 27.76
N ARG A 111 -13.67 41.40 28.08
CA ARG A 111 -13.58 40.09 27.41
C ARG A 111 -13.94 40.19 25.91
N ASN A 112 -15.03 40.85 25.54
CA ASN A 112 -15.40 41.07 24.12
C ASN A 112 -14.28 41.76 23.35
N GLN A 113 -13.68 42.79 23.96
CA GLN A 113 -12.56 43.58 23.42
C GLN A 113 -11.18 42.87 23.56
N LYS A 114 -11.15 41.58 23.91
CA LYS A 114 -9.95 40.74 24.06
C LYS A 114 -8.95 41.21 25.13
N GLN A 115 -9.39 42.09 26.03
CA GLN A 115 -8.61 42.61 27.16
C GLN A 115 -8.72 41.66 28.37
N TRP A 116 -8.21 40.44 28.22
CA TRP A 116 -8.46 39.33 29.14
C TRP A 116 -8.01 39.60 30.58
N ALA A 117 -6.88 40.29 30.76
CA ALA A 117 -6.33 40.59 32.09
C ALA A 117 -7.19 41.62 32.85
N GLN A 118 -7.68 42.64 32.14
CA GLN A 118 -8.61 43.65 32.67
C GLN A 118 -9.95 42.98 33.06
N ALA A 119 -10.49 42.13 32.18
CA ALA A 119 -11.69 41.35 32.47
C ALA A 119 -11.52 40.45 33.69
N GLU A 120 -10.43 39.68 33.76
CA GLU A 120 -10.10 38.80 34.90
C GLU A 120 -9.94 39.58 36.21
N ALA A 121 -9.32 40.76 36.17
CA ALA A 121 -9.17 41.65 37.32
C ALA A 121 -10.52 42.17 37.84
N VAL A 122 -11.40 42.68 36.96
CA VAL A 122 -12.73 43.18 37.36
C VAL A 122 -13.62 42.04 37.87
N TYR A 123 -13.62 40.86 37.22
CA TYR A 123 -14.34 39.68 37.73
C TYR A 123 -13.83 39.27 39.12
N ARG A 124 -12.51 39.18 39.34
CA ARG A 124 -11.93 38.86 40.65
C ARG A 124 -12.29 39.90 41.72
N GLN A 125 -12.16 41.19 41.42
CA GLN A 125 -12.52 42.28 42.32
C GLN A 125 -14.00 42.23 42.73
N THR A 126 -14.89 41.85 41.81
CA THR A 126 -16.33 41.74 42.07
C THR A 126 -16.65 40.47 42.87
N LEU A 127 -15.97 39.35 42.60
CA LEU A 127 -16.09 38.11 43.38
C LEU A 127 -15.57 38.23 44.82
N LEU A 128 -14.72 39.21 45.16
CA LEU A 128 -14.40 39.52 46.55
C LEU A 128 -15.60 40.10 47.33
N ARG A 129 -16.59 40.68 46.63
CA ARG A 129 -17.83 41.22 47.22
C ARG A 129 -18.94 40.17 47.28
N GLU A 130 -19.06 39.37 46.21
CA GLU A 130 -20.07 38.30 46.10
C GLU A 130 -19.42 36.96 45.73
N PRO A 131 -18.74 36.26 46.68
CA PRO A 131 -17.98 35.04 46.37
C PRO A 131 -18.80 33.91 45.76
N ASN A 132 -20.12 33.87 46.04
CA ASN A 132 -21.04 32.82 45.62
C ASN A 132 -21.88 33.18 44.37
N ASN A 133 -21.66 34.34 43.74
CA ASN A 133 -22.41 34.74 42.56
C ASN A 133 -21.96 33.91 41.34
N ILE A 134 -22.84 33.02 40.89
CA ILE A 134 -22.56 32.05 39.83
C ILE A 134 -22.27 32.74 38.49
N ASP A 135 -22.99 33.81 38.13
CA ASP A 135 -22.78 34.51 36.85
C ASP A 135 -21.39 35.18 36.79
N LEU A 136 -20.90 35.72 37.92
CA LEU A 136 -19.52 36.19 38.03
C LEU A 136 -18.50 35.06 37.95
N GLN A 137 -18.76 33.90 38.59
CA GLN A 137 -17.86 32.74 38.56
C GLN A 137 -17.77 32.13 37.14
N LEU A 138 -18.90 32.05 36.42
CA LEU A 138 -18.96 31.61 35.02
C LEU A 138 -18.30 32.64 34.10
N GLY A 139 -18.59 33.93 34.27
CA GLY A 139 -17.95 35.02 33.51
C GLY A 139 -16.43 35.06 33.66
N LEU A 140 -15.93 34.87 34.89
CA LEU A 140 -14.51 34.68 35.16
C LEU A 140 -13.96 33.46 34.40
N ALA A 141 -14.59 32.29 34.52
CA ALA A 141 -14.10 31.07 33.91
C ALA A 141 -14.06 31.16 32.36
N LEU A 142 -15.08 31.76 31.75
CA LEU A 142 -15.14 32.01 30.31
C LEU A 142 -14.06 33.00 29.85
N THR A 143 -13.77 34.04 30.65
CA THR A 143 -12.66 34.97 30.42
C THR A 143 -11.30 34.27 30.53
N GLN A 144 -11.13 33.40 31.54
CA GLN A 144 -9.92 32.59 31.69
C GLN A 144 -9.73 31.63 30.49
N ALA A 145 -10.82 31.03 29.99
CA ALA A 145 -10.78 30.15 28.82
C ALA A 145 -10.39 30.87 27.51
N ASP A 146 -10.87 32.09 27.28
CA ASP A 146 -10.46 32.89 26.11
C ASP A 146 -9.05 33.49 26.27
N GLY A 147 -8.66 33.87 27.49
CA GLY A 147 -7.34 34.38 27.84
C GLY A 147 -6.24 33.31 27.94
N GLY A 148 -6.41 32.16 27.30
CA GLY A 148 -5.41 31.06 27.25
C GLY A 148 -5.34 30.17 28.50
N LYS A 149 -6.02 30.50 29.60
CA LYS A 149 -6.04 29.75 30.86
C LYS A 149 -7.13 28.67 30.88
N ALA A 150 -7.32 27.98 29.76
CA ALA A 150 -8.41 27.00 29.60
C ALA A 150 -8.36 25.85 30.63
N GLY A 151 -7.17 25.44 31.08
CA GLY A 151 -7.01 24.44 32.14
C GLY A 151 -7.58 24.88 33.50
N GLU A 152 -7.30 26.12 33.94
CA GLU A 152 -7.89 26.69 35.15
C GLU A 152 -9.42 26.79 35.04
N ALA A 153 -9.89 27.27 33.88
CA ALA A 153 -11.31 27.42 33.60
C ALA A 153 -12.05 26.08 33.68
N VAL A 154 -11.52 25.02 33.06
CA VAL A 154 -12.09 23.66 33.10
C VAL A 154 -12.12 23.10 34.53
N GLN A 155 -11.06 23.28 35.32
CA GLN A 155 -11.06 22.84 36.73
C GLN A 155 -12.14 23.56 37.55
N ARG A 156 -12.23 24.90 37.42
CA ARG A 156 -13.27 25.71 38.09
C ARG A 156 -14.66 25.26 37.67
N LEU A 157 -14.91 25.14 36.37
CA LEU A 157 -16.23 24.82 35.81
C LEU A 157 -16.69 23.38 36.13
N ARG A 158 -15.78 22.41 36.21
CA ARG A 158 -16.09 21.05 36.69
C ARG A 158 -16.66 21.07 38.12
N ALA A 159 -16.11 21.88 39.02
CA ALA A 159 -16.66 22.05 40.37
C ALA A 159 -18.05 22.72 40.36
N LEU A 160 -18.28 23.71 39.50
CA LEU A 160 -19.58 24.39 39.40
C LEU A 160 -20.68 23.48 38.85
N VAL A 161 -20.36 22.65 37.84
CA VAL A 161 -21.27 21.63 37.30
C VAL A 161 -21.53 20.52 38.32
N ALA A 162 -20.50 20.06 39.05
CA ALA A 162 -20.68 19.06 40.11
C ALA A 162 -21.62 19.56 41.23
N ALA A 163 -21.58 20.85 41.56
CA ALA A 163 -22.47 21.45 42.57
C ALA A 163 -23.94 21.55 42.12
N GLN A 164 -24.23 21.67 40.82
CA GLN A 164 -25.60 21.59 40.27
C GLN A 164 -25.62 20.89 38.89
N PRO A 165 -25.63 19.54 38.85
CA PRO A 165 -25.49 18.78 37.61
C PRO A 165 -26.64 18.92 36.59
N ASN A 166 -27.70 19.66 36.94
CA ASN A 166 -28.87 19.91 36.10
C ASN A 166 -29.00 21.37 35.62
N ASP A 167 -28.04 22.24 35.94
CA ASP A 167 -27.99 23.61 35.41
C ASP A 167 -27.37 23.61 33.99
N PRO A 168 -28.13 23.93 32.93
CA PRO A 168 -27.62 23.91 31.56
C PRO A 168 -26.61 25.03 31.31
N ASN A 169 -26.68 26.17 32.01
CA ASN A 169 -25.77 27.30 31.78
C ASN A 169 -24.34 26.96 32.24
N ARG A 170 -24.22 26.24 33.36
CA ARG A 170 -22.92 25.75 33.86
C ARG A 170 -22.29 24.74 32.91
N ARG A 171 -23.11 23.83 32.36
CA ARG A 171 -22.67 22.83 31.38
C ARG A 171 -22.24 23.46 30.06
N MET A 172 -23.02 24.42 29.53
CA MET A 172 -22.64 25.25 28.38
C MET A 172 -21.28 25.94 28.59
N ALA A 173 -21.07 26.54 29.77
CA ALA A 173 -19.81 27.20 30.09
C ALA A 173 -18.64 26.20 30.22
N LEU A 174 -18.86 25.02 30.83
CA LEU A 174 -17.85 23.95 30.88
C LEU A 174 -17.51 23.43 29.48
N GLY A 175 -18.51 23.14 28.64
CA GLY A 175 -18.33 22.74 27.23
C GLY A 175 -17.54 23.79 26.43
N TYR A 176 -17.79 25.07 26.67
CA TYR A 176 -17.02 26.17 26.06
C TYR A 176 -15.56 26.16 26.51
N ALA A 177 -15.28 26.02 27.80
CA ALA A 177 -13.91 25.96 28.33
C ALA A 177 -13.16 24.70 27.86
N LEU A 178 -13.84 23.55 27.79
CA LEU A 178 -13.31 22.31 27.22
C LEU A 178 -12.99 22.47 25.73
N THR A 179 -13.85 23.17 24.98
CA THR A 179 -13.62 23.53 23.57
C THR A 179 -12.40 24.45 23.41
N ARG A 180 -12.19 25.39 24.34
CA ARG A 180 -10.96 26.23 24.37
C ARG A 180 -9.71 25.44 24.77
N ALA A 181 -9.87 24.36 25.54
CA ALA A 181 -8.80 23.42 25.87
C ALA A 181 -8.54 22.36 24.78
N GLY A 182 -9.27 22.38 23.65
CA GLY A 182 -9.17 21.37 22.58
C GLY A 182 -9.80 20.01 22.90
N LEU A 183 -10.46 19.88 24.05
CA LEU A 183 -11.09 18.64 24.54
C LEU A 183 -12.48 18.46 23.91
N ASN A 184 -12.53 18.29 22.59
CA ASN A 184 -13.77 18.33 21.82
C ASN A 184 -14.81 17.26 22.22
N TYR A 185 -14.38 16.07 22.67
CA TYR A 185 -15.30 15.01 23.12
C TYR A 185 -15.88 15.28 24.52
N ASP A 186 -15.06 15.69 25.49
CA ASP A 186 -15.54 16.19 26.79
C ASP A 186 -16.50 17.37 26.59
N ALA A 187 -16.18 18.28 25.66
CA ALA A 187 -17.02 19.43 25.34
C ALA A 187 -18.37 19.00 24.77
N LEU A 188 -18.38 18.07 23.80
CA LEU A 188 -19.60 17.50 23.24
C LEU A 188 -20.48 16.87 24.33
N PHE A 189 -19.90 16.11 25.25
CA PHE A 189 -20.66 15.53 26.37
C PHE A 189 -21.36 16.62 27.20
N GLU A 190 -20.67 17.70 27.57
CA GLU A 190 -21.29 18.77 28.36
C GLU A 190 -22.34 19.58 27.57
N PHE A 191 -22.14 19.79 26.26
CA PHE A 191 -23.15 20.40 25.40
C PHE A 191 -24.37 19.50 25.15
N ASP A 192 -24.18 18.19 24.99
CA ASP A 192 -25.27 17.20 24.93
C ASP A 192 -26.08 17.20 26.23
N GLN A 193 -25.40 17.19 27.38
CA GLN A 193 -26.05 17.27 28.68
C GLN A 193 -26.76 18.62 28.91
N ALA A 194 -26.32 19.72 28.31
CA ALA A 194 -27.08 20.97 28.27
C ALA A 194 -28.31 20.87 27.34
N PHE A 195 -28.14 20.30 26.14
CA PHE A 195 -29.19 20.14 25.13
C PHE A 195 -30.34 19.23 25.59
N ILE A 196 -30.05 18.15 26.33
CA ILE A 196 -31.08 17.30 26.95
C ILE A 196 -31.96 18.08 27.95
N ARG A 197 -31.45 19.17 28.53
CA ARG A 197 -32.10 19.92 29.64
C ARG A 197 -32.75 21.23 29.21
N ALA A 198 -32.22 21.90 28.19
CA ALA A 198 -32.69 23.19 27.68
C ALA A 198 -32.50 23.33 26.16
N GLY A 199 -32.54 22.22 25.44
CA GLY A 199 -32.36 22.17 23.99
C GLY A 199 -33.49 22.79 23.18
N ASP A 200 -34.60 23.23 23.80
CA ASP A 200 -35.58 24.12 23.18
C ASP A 200 -34.95 25.47 22.80
N LYS A 201 -34.02 25.97 23.62
CA LYS A 201 -33.39 27.28 23.43
C LYS A 201 -32.46 27.29 22.19
N PRO A 202 -32.53 28.34 21.33
CA PRO A 202 -31.72 28.39 20.12
C PRO A 202 -30.20 28.46 20.34
N ASP A 203 -29.74 29.06 21.44
CA ASP A 203 -28.33 29.14 21.80
C ASP A 203 -27.77 27.78 22.23
N VAL A 204 -28.45 27.07 23.13
CA VAL A 204 -28.09 25.71 23.56
C VAL A 204 -28.07 24.75 22.36
N ALA A 205 -29.09 24.82 21.49
CA ALA A 205 -29.14 24.00 20.28
C ALA A 205 -28.02 24.33 19.27
N ARG A 206 -27.59 25.59 19.17
CA ARG A 206 -26.50 26.01 18.27
C ARG A 206 -25.14 25.57 18.80
N GLU A 207 -24.83 25.78 20.08
CA GLU A 207 -23.54 25.35 20.62
C GLU A 207 -23.40 23.82 20.61
N TYR A 208 -24.50 23.07 20.85
CA TYR A 208 -24.51 21.62 20.66
C TYR A 208 -24.24 21.20 19.20
N LEU A 209 -24.83 21.89 18.21
CA LEU A 209 -24.54 21.66 16.79
C LEU A 209 -23.07 21.94 16.45
N VAL A 210 -22.50 23.04 16.96
CA VAL A 210 -21.07 23.37 16.81
C VAL A 210 -20.17 22.34 17.50
N ALA A 211 -20.59 21.79 18.64
CA ALA A 211 -19.87 20.72 19.34
C ALA A 211 -19.87 19.42 18.54
N LEU A 212 -21.01 19.04 17.95
CA LEU A 212 -21.11 17.91 17.02
C LEU A 212 -20.15 18.08 15.82
N GLN A 213 -20.06 19.28 15.23
CA GLN A 213 -19.09 19.56 14.17
C GLN A 213 -17.63 19.39 14.65
N LYS A 214 -17.27 19.96 15.81
CA LYS A 214 -15.91 19.89 16.37
C LYS A 214 -15.51 18.47 16.82
N ALA A 215 -16.48 17.64 17.18
CA ALA A 215 -16.30 16.22 17.44
C ALA A 215 -16.29 15.35 16.17
N ARG A 216 -16.30 15.97 14.97
CA ARG A 216 -16.33 15.30 13.66
C ARG A 216 -17.58 14.42 13.44
N LEU A 217 -18.75 14.86 13.91
CA LEU A 217 -20.06 14.21 13.73
C LEU A 217 -21.01 15.03 12.81
N PRO A 218 -20.63 15.29 11.54
CA PRO A 218 -21.37 16.20 10.67
C PRO A 218 -22.77 15.70 10.31
N GLU A 219 -23.03 14.39 10.17
CA GLU A 219 -24.39 13.92 9.89
C GLU A 219 -25.37 14.26 11.01
N ALA A 220 -24.94 14.17 12.27
CA ALA A 220 -25.76 14.54 13.42
C ALA A 220 -26.04 16.05 13.45
N ALA A 221 -25.02 16.87 13.17
CA ALA A 221 -25.16 18.33 13.06
C ALA A 221 -26.10 18.75 11.92
N LEU A 222 -25.99 18.12 10.73
CA LEU A 222 -26.90 18.33 9.60
C LEU A 222 -28.34 17.91 9.93
N ARG A 223 -28.51 16.76 10.59
CA ARG A 223 -29.83 16.25 10.99
C ARG A 223 -30.51 17.18 12.00
N LEU A 224 -29.74 17.84 12.87
CA LEU A 224 -30.23 18.88 13.77
C LEU A 224 -30.54 20.20 13.03
N SER A 225 -29.66 20.64 12.13
CA SER A 225 -29.87 21.80 11.26
C SER A 225 -31.14 21.68 10.41
N ALA A 226 -31.37 20.52 9.79
CA ALA A 226 -32.55 20.24 8.99
C ALA A 226 -33.86 20.23 9.81
N ARG A 227 -33.80 19.80 11.07
CA ARG A 227 -34.93 19.85 12.02
C ARG A 227 -35.20 21.27 12.57
N ARG A 228 -34.26 22.21 12.42
CA ARG A 228 -34.38 23.60 12.90
C ARG A 228 -33.80 24.60 11.88
N PRO A 229 -34.55 24.92 10.81
CA PRO A 229 -34.18 25.96 9.86
C PRO A 229 -33.82 27.28 10.58
N GLY A 230 -32.72 27.91 10.17
CA GLY A 230 -32.22 29.16 10.78
C GLY A 230 -31.37 28.99 12.05
N LEU A 231 -31.14 27.76 12.55
CA LEU A 231 -30.27 27.52 13.71
C LEU A 231 -28.78 27.86 13.44
N VAL A 232 -28.36 27.76 12.18
CA VAL A 232 -27.03 28.14 11.67
C VAL A 232 -27.19 28.81 10.30
N ASP A 233 -26.16 29.54 9.88
CA ASP A 233 -26.13 30.23 8.60
C ASP A 233 -25.88 29.27 7.41
N ALA A 234 -26.01 29.81 6.20
CA ALA A 234 -25.82 29.04 4.97
C ALA A 234 -24.39 28.52 4.80
N VAL A 235 -23.37 29.26 5.30
CA VAL A 235 -21.95 28.88 5.19
C VAL A 235 -21.61 27.72 6.13
N THR A 236 -22.05 27.76 7.40
CA THR A 236 -21.88 26.64 8.33
C THR A 236 -22.60 25.39 7.82
N ARG A 237 -23.82 25.54 7.28
CA ARG A 237 -24.53 24.43 6.64
C ARG A 237 -23.79 23.88 5.41
N ARG A 238 -23.29 24.74 4.52
CA ARG A 238 -22.48 24.37 3.34
C ARG A 238 -21.25 23.57 3.75
N ARG A 239 -20.54 24.00 4.80
CA ARG A 239 -19.36 23.31 5.34
C ARG A 239 -19.71 21.97 5.96
N LEU A 240 -20.81 21.88 6.70
CA LEU A 240 -21.30 20.60 7.23
C LEU A 240 -21.70 19.61 6.13
N GLU A 241 -22.33 20.07 5.03
CA GLU A 241 -22.65 19.24 3.86
C GLU A 241 -21.36 18.65 3.25
N GLY A 242 -20.25 19.40 3.23
CA GLY A 242 -18.93 18.93 2.82
C GLY A 242 -18.17 18.07 3.83
N ASP A 243 -18.24 18.40 5.14
CA ASP A 243 -17.62 17.62 6.21
C ASP A 243 -18.21 16.19 6.28
N LEU A 244 -19.50 16.02 5.94
CA LEU A 244 -20.15 14.72 5.79
C LEU A 244 -19.62 13.91 4.58
N ALA A 245 -19.36 14.57 3.45
CA ALA A 245 -18.70 13.91 2.32
C ALA A 245 -17.26 13.48 2.70
N ALA A 246 -16.54 14.30 3.47
CA ALA A 246 -15.19 13.98 3.97
C ALA A 246 -15.19 12.91 5.08
N GLU A 247 -16.30 12.72 5.78
CA GLU A 247 -16.54 11.52 6.61
C GLU A 247 -16.66 10.28 5.75
N ARG A 248 -17.47 10.34 4.68
CA ARG A 248 -17.67 9.23 3.74
C ARG A 248 -16.39 8.84 3.01
N VAL A 249 -15.50 9.78 2.67
CA VAL A 249 -14.14 9.48 2.16
C VAL A 249 -13.37 8.62 3.16
N ARG A 250 -13.27 9.06 4.42
CA ARG A 250 -12.49 8.37 5.46
C ARG A 250 -12.99 6.97 5.77
N ILE A 251 -14.30 6.73 5.69
CA ILE A 251 -14.88 5.39 5.89
C ILE A 251 -14.99 4.55 4.61
N ALA A 252 -14.63 5.08 3.43
CA ALA A 252 -14.63 4.33 2.17
C ALA A 252 -13.39 3.44 1.97
N GLU A 253 -12.33 3.65 2.76
CA GLU A 253 -11.12 2.81 2.71
C GLU A 253 -11.16 1.63 3.70
N PHE A 254 -12.21 1.52 4.54
CA PHE A 254 -12.38 0.41 5.47
C PHE A 254 -13.01 -0.83 4.83
N ALA A 255 -12.68 -2.00 5.39
CA ALA A 255 -13.20 -3.30 4.93
C ALA A 255 -14.74 -3.37 4.98
N THR A 256 -15.35 -3.77 3.86
CA THR A 256 -16.80 -3.98 3.73
C THR A 256 -17.20 -5.43 3.96
N ARG A 257 -18.49 -5.67 4.28
CA ARG A 257 -19.02 -7.01 4.62
C ARG A 257 -18.95 -8.01 3.47
N THR A 258 -18.96 -7.51 2.23
CA THR A 258 -18.75 -8.28 1.00
C THR A 258 -17.94 -7.44 0.01
N GLU A 259 -17.31 -8.11 -0.94
CA GLU A 259 -16.55 -7.52 -2.03
C GLU A 259 -17.45 -6.65 -2.94
N LYS A 260 -18.75 -6.97 -3.03
CA LYS A 260 -19.75 -6.20 -3.79
C LYS A 260 -20.10 -4.86 -3.14
N GLU A 261 -19.92 -4.72 -1.83
CA GLU A 261 -20.20 -3.47 -1.10
C GLU A 261 -19.04 -2.47 -1.12
N ARG A 262 -17.84 -2.88 -1.56
CA ARG A 262 -16.57 -2.13 -1.43
C ARG A 262 -16.62 -0.68 -1.90
N TYR A 263 -17.43 -0.39 -2.92
CA TYR A 263 -17.55 0.94 -3.52
C TYR A 263 -18.77 1.75 -3.09
N VAL A 264 -19.72 1.16 -2.34
CA VAL A 264 -21.01 1.82 -2.01
C VAL A 264 -20.81 3.11 -1.21
N VAL A 265 -19.75 3.21 -0.41
CA VAL A 265 -19.42 4.41 0.36
C VAL A 265 -18.67 5.44 -0.50
N ALA A 266 -17.73 4.99 -1.33
CA ALA A 266 -16.99 5.84 -2.26
C ALA A 266 -17.91 6.49 -3.31
N ASP A 267 -18.80 5.71 -3.93
CA ASP A 267 -19.77 6.20 -4.93
C ASP A 267 -20.75 7.22 -4.33
N ARG A 268 -21.11 7.09 -3.04
CA ARG A 268 -21.88 8.10 -2.31
C ARG A 268 -21.08 9.38 -2.10
N ALA A 269 -19.83 9.28 -1.64
CA ALA A 269 -18.96 10.45 -1.46
C ALA A 269 -18.72 11.20 -2.78
N LEU A 270 -18.49 10.49 -3.90
CA LEU A 270 -18.40 11.08 -5.22
C LEU A 270 -19.70 11.82 -5.61
N SER A 271 -20.86 11.18 -5.44
CA SER A 271 -22.17 11.80 -5.72
C SER A 271 -22.46 13.03 -4.84
N ASP A 272 -21.99 13.04 -3.59
CA ASP A 272 -22.07 14.20 -2.70
C ASP A 272 -21.18 15.35 -3.18
N TYR A 273 -19.93 15.07 -3.57
CA TYR A 273 -19.01 16.08 -4.07
C TYR A 273 -19.39 16.63 -5.43
N ASP A 274 -19.81 15.78 -6.38
CA ASP A 274 -20.24 16.22 -7.71
C ASP A 274 -21.41 17.20 -7.60
N ARG A 275 -22.35 16.93 -6.69
CA ARG A 275 -23.48 17.82 -6.36
C ARG A 275 -23.05 19.11 -5.65
N LEU A 276 -22.09 19.03 -4.72
CA LEU A 276 -21.60 20.20 -3.98
C LEU A 276 -20.78 21.14 -4.86
N ILE A 277 -19.83 20.60 -5.62
CA ILE A 277 -18.98 21.36 -6.55
C ILE A 277 -19.85 22.01 -7.63
N ALA A 278 -20.73 21.26 -8.31
CA ALA A 278 -21.59 21.83 -9.35
C ALA A 278 -22.53 22.93 -8.82
N ARG A 279 -22.98 22.85 -7.56
CA ARG A 279 -23.83 23.87 -6.92
C ARG A 279 -23.10 25.15 -6.55
N TRP A 280 -21.84 25.05 -6.13
CA TRP A 280 -21.12 26.14 -5.47
C TRP A 280 -19.94 26.73 -6.26
N THR A 281 -19.42 26.05 -7.29
CA THR A 281 -18.42 26.64 -8.21
C THR A 281 -18.82 28.01 -8.80
N PRO A 282 -20.11 28.31 -9.10
CA PRO A 282 -20.52 29.65 -9.55
C PRO A 282 -20.48 30.75 -8.48
N ASP A 283 -20.34 30.40 -7.19
CA ASP A 283 -20.32 31.32 -6.06
C ASP A 283 -18.88 31.57 -5.61
N ALA A 284 -18.37 32.78 -5.89
CA ALA A 284 -17.02 33.18 -5.49
C ALA A 284 -16.79 33.11 -3.96
N SER A 285 -17.84 33.22 -3.13
CA SER A 285 -17.73 33.05 -1.67
C SER A 285 -17.53 31.60 -1.23
N ALA A 286 -17.62 30.64 -2.16
CA ALA A 286 -17.43 29.21 -1.92
C ALA A 286 -16.10 28.67 -2.41
N HIS A 287 -15.24 29.49 -3.04
CA HIS A 287 -14.00 29.04 -3.71
C HIS A 287 -13.15 28.10 -2.83
N ASP A 288 -12.78 28.52 -1.62
CA ASP A 288 -11.95 27.73 -0.70
C ASP A 288 -12.61 26.40 -0.28
N ASP A 289 -13.93 26.43 -0.04
CA ASP A 289 -14.70 25.23 0.31
C ASP A 289 -14.72 24.26 -0.90
N VAL A 290 -14.89 24.77 -2.12
CA VAL A 290 -14.86 23.98 -3.38
C VAL A 290 -13.48 23.41 -3.68
N VAL A 291 -12.40 24.16 -3.47
CA VAL A 291 -11.02 23.66 -3.61
C VAL A 291 -10.77 22.53 -2.61
N ARG A 292 -11.15 22.70 -1.33
CA ARG A 292 -11.07 21.62 -0.34
C ARG A 292 -11.87 20.39 -0.77
N TRP A 293 -13.08 20.55 -1.29
CA TRP A 293 -13.89 19.41 -1.74
C TRP A 293 -13.30 18.68 -2.94
N ARG A 294 -12.68 19.38 -3.89
CA ARG A 294 -11.93 18.74 -4.98
C ARG A 294 -10.76 17.90 -4.45
N ILE A 295 -10.08 18.39 -3.40
CA ILE A 295 -9.00 17.66 -2.70
C ILE A 295 -9.54 16.43 -1.96
N ASP A 296 -10.59 16.58 -1.14
CA ASP A 296 -11.21 15.46 -0.42
C ASP A 296 -11.78 14.39 -1.38
N ARG A 297 -12.31 14.81 -2.55
CA ARG A 297 -12.81 13.92 -3.62
C ARG A 297 -11.74 13.00 -4.20
N LEU A 298 -10.45 13.34 -4.12
CA LEU A 298 -9.35 12.46 -4.54
C LEU A 298 -9.36 11.13 -3.76
N GLY A 299 -9.66 11.16 -2.46
CA GLY A 299 -9.75 9.95 -1.64
C GLY A 299 -10.91 9.05 -2.06
N ALA A 300 -12.07 9.64 -2.38
CA ALA A 300 -13.20 8.88 -2.91
C ALA A 300 -12.91 8.27 -4.30
N LEU A 301 -12.17 8.99 -5.17
CA LEU A 301 -11.71 8.43 -6.45
C LEU A 301 -10.73 7.27 -6.24
N LYS A 302 -9.73 7.42 -5.36
CA LYS A 302 -8.76 6.36 -5.02
C LYS A 302 -9.47 5.13 -4.43
N ALA A 303 -10.35 5.33 -3.45
CA ALA A 303 -11.17 4.27 -2.86
C ALA A 303 -12.09 3.58 -3.91
N ARG A 304 -12.46 4.28 -4.99
CA ARG A 304 -13.25 3.75 -6.10
C ARG A 304 -12.43 3.04 -7.19
N ALA A 305 -11.11 2.92 -7.03
CA ALA A 305 -10.14 2.49 -8.04
C ALA A 305 -10.05 3.39 -9.30
N ARG A 306 -10.49 4.65 -9.20
CA ARG A 306 -10.42 5.67 -10.26
C ARG A 306 -9.11 6.47 -10.20
N THR A 307 -8.00 5.78 -9.97
CA THR A 307 -6.65 6.34 -9.75
C THR A 307 -6.16 7.22 -10.92
N ALA A 308 -6.50 6.86 -12.16
CA ALA A 308 -6.20 7.69 -13.33
C ALA A 308 -6.90 9.07 -13.31
N GLU A 309 -8.02 9.24 -12.60
CA GLU A 309 -8.65 10.56 -12.40
C GLU A 309 -7.97 11.35 -11.28
N VAL A 310 -7.49 10.68 -10.22
CA VAL A 310 -6.71 11.32 -9.14
C VAL A 310 -5.46 12.00 -9.72
N ILE A 311 -4.74 11.32 -10.61
CA ILE A 311 -3.56 11.89 -11.28
C ILE A 311 -3.94 13.12 -12.14
N ARG A 312 -5.04 13.06 -12.91
CA ARG A 312 -5.47 14.19 -13.76
C ARG A 312 -5.91 15.40 -12.93
N GLU A 313 -6.56 15.18 -11.80
CA GLU A 313 -6.97 16.26 -10.89
C GLU A 313 -5.77 16.85 -10.15
N TYR A 314 -4.81 16.03 -9.70
CA TYR A 314 -3.53 16.48 -9.15
C TYR A 314 -2.71 17.32 -10.15
N GLN A 315 -2.59 16.87 -11.40
CA GLN A 315 -1.99 17.65 -12.49
C GLN A 315 -2.75 18.95 -12.78
N THR A 316 -4.02 19.05 -12.38
CA THR A 316 -4.84 20.26 -12.50
C THR A 316 -4.55 21.21 -11.34
N PHE A 317 -4.53 20.73 -10.09
CA PHE A 317 -4.08 21.52 -8.94
C PHE A 317 -2.68 22.10 -9.10
N ASN A 318 -1.73 21.32 -9.63
CA ASN A 318 -0.37 21.81 -9.92
C ASN A 318 -0.35 22.94 -10.96
N ARG A 319 -1.30 22.97 -11.92
CA ARG A 319 -1.47 24.08 -12.88
C ARG A 319 -2.20 25.28 -12.30
N GLU A 320 -3.06 25.06 -11.29
CA GLU A 320 -3.77 26.11 -10.54
C GLU A 320 -2.91 26.72 -9.41
N GLY A 321 -1.77 26.13 -9.08
CA GLY A 321 -0.92 26.55 -7.96
C GLY A 321 -1.42 26.10 -6.58
N VAL A 322 -2.35 25.13 -6.53
CA VAL A 322 -2.94 24.62 -5.29
C VAL A 322 -2.02 23.61 -4.63
N GLN A 323 -1.51 23.93 -3.43
CA GLN A 323 -0.71 23.01 -2.63
C GLN A 323 -1.61 21.99 -1.92
N LEU A 324 -1.40 20.69 -2.19
CA LEU A 324 -2.13 19.62 -1.51
C LEU A 324 -1.60 19.38 -0.09
N PRO A 325 -2.49 19.08 0.88
CA PRO A 325 -2.11 18.62 2.22
C PRO A 325 -1.62 17.16 2.21
N THR A 326 -0.87 16.78 3.23
CA THR A 326 -0.19 15.48 3.38
C THR A 326 -1.12 14.27 3.18
N TYR A 327 -2.34 14.28 3.74
CA TYR A 327 -3.30 13.19 3.57
C TYR A 327 -3.75 13.00 2.11
N ALA A 328 -3.79 14.07 1.30
CA ALA A 328 -4.18 14.00 -0.10
C ALA A 328 -3.02 13.57 -1.01
N LEU A 329 -1.79 13.97 -0.67
CA LEU A 329 -0.58 13.52 -1.35
C LEU A 329 -0.42 11.98 -1.26
N ARG A 330 -0.84 11.34 -0.15
CA ARG A 330 -0.91 9.88 -0.02
C ARG A 330 -1.79 9.24 -1.10
N TRP A 331 -3.00 9.75 -1.32
CA TRP A 331 -3.91 9.22 -2.34
C TRP A 331 -3.37 9.41 -3.77
N VAL A 332 -2.65 10.50 -4.01
CA VAL A 332 -1.95 10.77 -5.28
C VAL A 332 -0.78 9.80 -5.48
N ALA A 333 0.07 9.60 -4.47
CA ALA A 333 1.19 8.65 -4.51
C ALA A 333 0.72 7.21 -4.77
N ALA A 334 -0.34 6.78 -4.05
CA ALA A 334 -0.98 5.49 -4.25
C ALA A 334 -1.55 5.33 -5.67
N SER A 335 -2.08 6.43 -6.25
CA SER A 335 -2.63 6.42 -7.60
C SER A 335 -1.54 6.34 -8.68
N TYR A 336 -0.37 6.96 -8.47
CA TYR A 336 0.78 6.81 -9.35
C TYR A 336 1.36 5.40 -9.30
N LEU A 337 1.48 4.80 -8.11
CA LEU A 337 1.95 3.41 -7.97
C LEU A 337 1.00 2.43 -8.67
N ASP A 338 -0.30 2.53 -8.39
CA ASP A 338 -1.35 1.75 -9.08
C ASP A 338 -1.29 1.89 -10.61
N GLN A 339 -1.06 3.11 -11.11
CA GLN A 339 -0.93 3.40 -12.56
C GLN A 339 0.50 3.18 -13.09
N ARG A 340 1.29 2.32 -12.42
CA ARG A 340 2.62 1.85 -12.82
C ARG A 340 3.63 2.98 -13.10
N GLN A 341 3.58 4.04 -12.31
CA GLN A 341 4.47 5.20 -12.33
C GLN A 341 5.18 5.39 -10.97
N PRO A 342 5.92 4.37 -10.48
CA PRO A 342 6.50 4.38 -9.14
C PRO A 342 7.54 5.49 -8.93
N GLU A 343 8.21 5.99 -9.98
CA GLU A 343 9.13 7.15 -9.91
C GLU A 343 8.42 8.46 -9.56
N GLN A 344 7.10 8.53 -9.80
CA GLN A 344 6.25 9.64 -9.35
C GLN A 344 5.68 9.39 -7.95
N ALA A 345 5.47 8.12 -7.58
CA ALA A 345 4.97 7.73 -6.26
C ALA A 345 6.05 7.86 -5.16
N GLU A 346 7.27 7.39 -5.41
CA GLU A 346 8.39 7.40 -4.46
C GLU A 346 8.66 8.78 -3.83
N PRO A 347 8.88 9.89 -4.59
CA PRO A 347 9.14 11.19 -3.99
C PRO A 347 7.95 11.71 -3.18
N LEU A 348 6.71 11.40 -3.59
CA LEU A 348 5.50 11.76 -2.85
C LEU A 348 5.38 10.97 -1.54
N TYR A 349 5.72 9.68 -1.53
CA TYR A 349 5.77 8.89 -0.29
C TYR A 349 6.89 9.34 0.64
N ARG A 350 8.10 9.64 0.12
CA ARG A 350 9.18 10.25 0.92
C ARG A 350 8.75 11.60 1.50
N GLN A 351 7.97 12.41 0.76
CA GLN A 351 7.39 13.67 1.24
C GLN A 351 6.32 13.43 2.34
N VAL A 352 5.37 12.52 2.13
CA VAL A 352 4.32 12.20 3.11
C VAL A 352 4.90 11.70 4.43
N LEU A 353 5.92 10.83 4.38
CA LEU A 353 6.59 10.27 5.56
C LEU A 353 7.49 11.26 6.31
N SER A 354 7.86 12.39 5.70
CA SER A 354 8.71 13.44 6.32
C SER A 354 7.95 14.72 6.66
N ALA A 355 6.64 14.78 6.40
CA ALA A 355 5.82 15.94 6.67
C ALA A 355 5.62 16.18 8.19
N PRO A 356 5.66 17.44 8.69
CA PRO A 356 5.43 17.74 10.10
C PRO A 356 4.02 17.39 10.62
N ASP A 357 3.06 17.19 9.73
CA ASP A 357 1.68 16.78 10.01
C ASP A 357 1.40 15.30 9.62
N ALA A 358 2.44 14.50 9.38
CA ALA A 358 2.31 13.08 9.06
C ALA A 358 1.57 12.30 10.15
N ASP A 359 0.46 11.67 9.79
CA ASP A 359 -0.36 10.88 10.72
C ASP A 359 0.30 9.52 10.99
N ALA A 360 0.81 9.36 12.21
CA ALA A 360 1.53 8.17 12.66
C ALA A 360 0.72 6.87 12.56
N SER A 361 -0.62 6.92 12.48
CA SER A 361 -1.44 5.71 12.30
C SER A 361 -1.18 5.02 10.94
N TYR A 362 -0.82 5.80 9.92
CA TYR A 362 -0.52 5.32 8.56
C TYR A 362 0.98 5.10 8.30
N ARG A 363 1.85 5.25 9.31
CA ARG A 363 3.32 5.11 9.16
C ARG A 363 3.71 3.76 8.57
N VAL A 364 2.97 2.68 8.85
CA VAL A 364 3.19 1.38 8.20
C VAL A 364 2.74 1.43 6.74
N ASP A 365 1.47 1.72 6.46
CA ASP A 365 0.90 1.81 5.11
C ASP A 365 1.78 2.62 4.13
N ASP A 366 2.15 3.85 4.51
CA ASP A 366 2.96 4.75 3.68
C ASP A 366 4.40 4.23 3.48
N SER A 367 4.96 3.52 4.45
CA SER A 367 6.31 2.92 4.34
C SER A 367 6.29 1.62 3.53
N THR A 368 5.22 0.84 3.65
CA THR A 368 4.97 -0.34 2.80
C THR A 368 4.73 0.07 1.36
N ALA A 369 4.00 1.15 1.11
CA ALA A 369 3.81 1.67 -0.23
C ALA A 369 5.09 2.33 -0.80
N LEU A 370 5.92 2.97 0.05
CA LEU A 370 7.27 3.39 -0.35
C LEU A 370 8.16 2.19 -0.71
N PHE A 371 8.11 1.10 0.05
CA PHE A 371 8.82 -0.15 -0.27
C PHE A 371 8.46 -0.65 -1.68
N TYR A 372 7.16 -0.74 -2.00
CA TYR A 372 6.73 -1.18 -3.34
C TYR A 372 7.08 -0.16 -4.44
N ALA A 373 7.00 1.14 -4.17
CA ALA A 373 7.44 2.15 -5.13
C ALA A 373 8.97 2.11 -5.41
N LEU A 374 9.79 1.76 -4.41
CA LEU A 374 11.21 1.54 -4.59
C LEU A 374 11.49 0.25 -5.38
N LEU A 375 10.82 -0.84 -5.03
CA LEU A 375 10.92 -2.15 -5.70
C LEU A 375 10.51 -2.07 -7.18
N GLU A 376 9.37 -1.45 -7.50
CA GLU A 376 8.91 -1.27 -8.89
C GLU A 376 9.74 -0.24 -9.68
N SER A 377 10.56 0.56 -8.98
CA SER A 377 11.61 1.42 -9.56
C SER A 377 12.99 0.74 -9.62
N ASP A 378 13.07 -0.57 -9.39
CA ASP A 378 14.29 -1.41 -9.41
C ASP A 378 15.33 -1.07 -8.31
N LYS A 379 14.92 -0.30 -7.28
CA LYS A 379 15.76 0.15 -6.15
C LYS A 379 15.63 -0.80 -4.95
N VAL A 380 16.00 -2.07 -5.16
CA VAL A 380 15.67 -3.15 -4.23
C VAL A 380 16.39 -3.01 -2.86
N GLU A 381 17.62 -2.49 -2.83
CA GLU A 381 18.35 -2.23 -1.58
C GLU A 381 17.73 -1.09 -0.75
N ASP A 382 17.35 0.03 -1.38
CA ASP A 382 16.58 1.11 -0.74
C ASP A 382 15.26 0.56 -0.17
N ALA A 383 14.56 -0.30 -0.92
CA ALA A 383 13.33 -0.94 -0.48
C ALA A 383 13.58 -1.79 0.78
N ARG A 384 14.57 -2.69 0.74
CA ARG A 384 14.96 -3.51 1.90
C ARG A 384 15.33 -2.63 3.12
N GLN A 385 16.06 -1.54 2.91
CA GLN A 385 16.39 -0.60 3.99
C GLN A 385 15.14 0.03 4.62
N VAL A 386 14.10 0.37 3.82
CA VAL A 386 12.82 0.88 4.34
C VAL A 386 12.10 -0.19 5.17
N ALA A 387 11.98 -1.42 4.66
CA ALA A 387 11.31 -2.52 5.36
C ALA A 387 12.02 -2.87 6.70
N ASP A 388 13.34 -3.05 6.67
CA ASP A 388 14.12 -3.38 7.85
C ASP A 388 14.13 -2.24 8.89
N THR A 389 14.02 -0.99 8.45
CA THR A 389 13.93 0.17 9.35
C THR A 389 12.55 0.26 10.00
N LEU A 390 11.48 0.04 9.23
CA LEU A 390 10.12 -0.05 9.77
C LEU A 390 10.01 -1.18 10.81
N ALA A 391 10.58 -2.35 10.52
CA ALA A 391 10.62 -3.50 11.44
C ALA A 391 11.38 -3.23 12.75
N ARG A 392 12.39 -2.34 12.72
CA ARG A 392 13.14 -1.88 13.92
C ARG A 392 12.44 -0.76 14.69
N GLU A 393 11.72 0.14 14.01
CA GLU A 393 11.02 1.27 14.62
C GLU A 393 9.72 0.84 15.34
N GLN A 394 9.01 -0.15 14.81
CA GLN A 394 7.77 -0.63 15.44
C GLN A 394 8.06 -1.40 16.74
N LYS A 395 7.26 -1.13 17.78
CA LYS A 395 7.23 -1.91 19.02
C LYS A 395 6.15 -2.99 18.96
N PRO A 396 6.34 -4.19 19.52
CA PRO A 396 5.31 -5.25 19.56
C PRO A 396 4.10 -4.92 20.45
N ARG A 397 4.15 -3.83 21.23
CA ARG A 397 3.01 -3.28 21.98
C ARG A 397 2.93 -1.77 21.91
N VAL A 398 1.71 -1.25 21.91
CA VAL A 398 1.39 0.19 22.04
C VAL A 398 1.11 0.51 23.51
N GLU A 399 1.86 1.45 24.06
CA GLU A 399 1.69 1.94 25.43
C GLU A 399 0.50 2.91 25.53
N LEU A 400 -0.63 2.45 26.07
CA LEU A 400 -1.84 3.26 26.26
C LEU A 400 -1.98 3.72 27.71
N LYS A 401 -2.33 5.00 27.91
CA LYS A 401 -2.44 5.63 29.23
C LYS A 401 -3.47 4.91 30.10
N GLY A 402 -2.99 4.21 31.14
CA GLY A 402 -3.81 3.44 32.08
C GLY A 402 -3.72 1.92 31.91
N LEU A 403 -3.06 1.41 30.86
CA LEU A 403 -2.84 -0.02 30.62
C LEU A 403 -1.36 -0.38 30.84
N PRO A 404 -0.97 -0.95 32.00
CA PRO A 404 0.46 -1.12 32.38
C PRO A 404 1.23 -2.16 31.55
N ILE A 405 0.54 -2.93 30.70
CA ILE A 405 1.14 -3.94 29.81
C ILE A 405 1.17 -3.45 28.34
N GLY A 406 0.38 -2.42 28.01
CA GLY A 406 0.10 -2.01 26.63
C GLY A 406 -0.79 -3.00 25.87
N ASN A 407 -1.32 -2.56 24.72
CA ASN A 407 -2.03 -3.43 23.78
C ASN A 407 -1.02 -4.07 22.81
N PRO A 408 -1.31 -5.25 22.20
CA PRO A 408 -0.61 -5.72 21.01
C PRO A 408 -0.59 -4.64 19.91
N ASN A 409 0.42 -4.67 19.05
CA ASN A 409 0.56 -3.75 17.92
C ASN A 409 0.54 -4.53 16.61
N ASP A 410 -0.57 -4.50 15.87
CA ASP A 410 -0.70 -5.25 14.62
C ASP A 410 0.27 -4.71 13.55
N ASN A 411 0.44 -3.39 13.50
CA ASN A 411 1.46 -2.67 12.72
C ASN A 411 2.90 -3.18 12.95
N TRP A 412 3.22 -3.82 14.09
CA TRP A 412 4.53 -4.46 14.29
C TRP A 412 4.64 -5.78 13.53
N MET A 413 3.58 -6.59 13.54
CA MET A 413 3.52 -7.87 12.82
C MET A 413 3.65 -7.62 11.31
N ASP A 414 2.93 -6.64 10.77
CA ASP A 414 3.00 -6.27 9.35
C ASP A 414 4.41 -5.78 8.97
N ALA A 415 5.05 -4.99 9.84
CA ALA A 415 6.42 -4.56 9.64
C ALA A 415 7.45 -5.70 9.72
N GLN A 416 7.28 -6.68 10.63
CA GLN A 416 8.14 -7.87 10.65
C GLN A 416 7.94 -8.72 9.38
N GLN A 417 6.70 -8.90 8.94
CA GLN A 417 6.40 -9.63 7.71
C GLN A 417 7.06 -8.94 6.50
N LEU A 418 6.93 -7.62 6.37
CA LEU A 418 7.51 -6.86 5.25
C LEU A 418 9.03 -7.02 5.16
N SER A 419 9.74 -6.95 6.30
CA SER A 419 11.20 -7.21 6.35
C SER A 419 11.54 -8.66 6.02
N ALA A 420 10.79 -9.64 6.56
CA ALA A 420 11.02 -11.06 6.28
C ALA A 420 10.80 -11.43 4.81
N GLN A 421 9.78 -10.87 4.15
CA GLN A 421 9.51 -11.11 2.73
C GLN A 421 10.38 -10.26 1.79
N ALA A 422 11.05 -9.20 2.26
CA ALA A 422 11.91 -8.36 1.43
C ALA A 422 13.03 -9.15 0.73
N GLY A 423 13.57 -10.18 1.40
CA GLY A 423 14.57 -11.08 0.81
C GLY A 423 14.08 -11.86 -0.42
N THR A 424 12.77 -12.15 -0.51
CA THR A 424 12.15 -12.80 -1.67
C THR A 424 12.29 -11.96 -2.95
N PHE A 425 12.34 -10.62 -2.81
CA PHE A 425 12.56 -9.70 -3.93
C PHE A 425 14.04 -9.32 -4.12
N GLY A 426 14.86 -9.45 -3.08
CA GLY A 426 16.28 -9.06 -3.07
C GLY A 426 17.28 -10.12 -3.51
N GLY A 427 16.83 -11.30 -3.96
CA GLY A 427 17.70 -12.44 -4.26
C GLY A 427 18.24 -13.17 -3.02
N ASP A 428 17.86 -12.73 -1.82
CA ASP A 428 18.18 -13.32 -0.51
C ASP A 428 17.06 -14.28 -0.07
N LEU A 429 16.85 -15.30 -0.90
CA LEU A 429 15.80 -16.30 -0.70
C LEU A 429 16.04 -17.17 0.55
N PRO A 430 17.28 -17.60 0.88
CA PRO A 430 17.56 -18.33 2.12
C PRO A 430 17.33 -17.49 3.39
N GLY A 431 17.67 -16.19 3.36
CA GLY A 431 17.37 -15.28 4.47
C GLY A 431 15.86 -15.05 4.62
N SER A 432 15.14 -14.94 3.51
CA SER A 432 13.67 -14.84 3.51
C SER A 432 12.99 -16.10 4.06
N GLU A 433 13.47 -17.29 3.66
CA GLU A 433 13.01 -18.60 4.14
C GLU A 433 13.08 -18.69 5.68
N VAL A 434 14.28 -18.50 6.24
CA VAL A 434 14.52 -18.59 7.69
C VAL A 434 13.69 -17.57 8.48
N ASN A 435 13.58 -16.33 7.98
CA ASN A 435 12.82 -15.28 8.67
C ASN A 435 11.31 -15.51 8.63
N LEU A 436 10.75 -15.94 7.49
CA LEU A 436 9.31 -16.23 7.36
C LEU A 436 8.92 -17.47 8.17
N GLU A 437 9.70 -18.56 8.13
CA GLU A 437 9.46 -19.72 8.98
C GLU A 437 9.53 -19.37 10.48
N ALA A 438 10.49 -18.54 10.89
CA ALA A 438 10.61 -18.07 12.27
C ALA A 438 9.50 -17.09 12.72
N LEU A 439 8.72 -16.52 11.80
CA LEU A 439 7.49 -15.77 12.11
C LEU A 439 6.26 -16.70 12.13
N VAL A 440 6.11 -17.58 11.14
CA VAL A 440 5.01 -18.57 11.09
C VAL A 440 5.03 -19.49 12.32
N ALA A 441 6.20 -19.91 12.80
CA ALA A 441 6.34 -20.69 14.02
C ALA A 441 5.82 -19.98 15.29
N LYS A 442 5.71 -18.65 15.27
CA LYS A 442 5.16 -17.83 16.37
C LYS A 442 3.68 -17.47 16.16
N ALA A 443 3.23 -17.40 14.92
CA ALA A 443 1.88 -16.98 14.53
C ALA A 443 1.29 -17.85 13.39
N PRO A 444 1.11 -19.17 13.58
CA PRO A 444 0.75 -20.10 12.51
C PRO A 444 -0.67 -19.91 11.94
N GLY A 445 -1.53 -19.18 12.65
CA GLY A 445 -2.87 -18.77 12.18
C GLY A 445 -2.91 -17.43 11.44
N ASN A 446 -1.77 -16.76 11.21
CA ASN A 446 -1.74 -15.53 10.40
C ASN A 446 -1.76 -15.90 8.91
N VAL A 447 -2.87 -15.58 8.24
CA VAL A 447 -3.11 -15.85 6.80
C VAL A 447 -2.08 -15.14 5.92
N GLY A 448 -1.72 -13.89 6.22
CA GLY A 448 -0.74 -13.11 5.45
C GLY A 448 0.67 -13.72 5.50
N LEU A 449 1.12 -14.14 6.69
CA LEU A 449 2.40 -14.86 6.85
C LEU A 449 2.41 -16.18 6.07
N ARG A 450 1.29 -16.91 6.07
CA ARG A 450 1.17 -18.21 5.40
C ARG A 450 1.16 -18.09 3.88
N ILE A 451 0.54 -17.04 3.32
CA ILE A 451 0.64 -16.71 1.89
C ILE A 451 2.09 -16.32 1.55
N ALA A 452 2.72 -15.42 2.33
CA ALA A 452 4.11 -15.02 2.10
C ALA A 452 5.10 -16.21 2.21
N GLN A 453 4.86 -17.16 3.13
CA GLN A 453 5.61 -18.41 3.22
C GLN A 453 5.43 -19.29 1.97
N ALA A 454 4.21 -19.41 1.44
CA ALA A 454 3.95 -20.17 0.23
C ALA A 454 4.57 -19.51 -1.01
N ASP A 455 4.44 -18.19 -1.19
CA ASP A 455 5.06 -17.46 -2.29
C ASP A 455 6.60 -17.53 -2.23
N MET A 456 7.18 -17.52 -1.02
CA MET A 456 8.61 -17.80 -0.82
C MET A 456 8.97 -19.24 -1.22
N TYR A 457 8.19 -20.26 -0.83
CA TYR A 457 8.44 -21.64 -1.27
C TYR A 457 8.36 -21.78 -2.81
N ARG A 458 7.44 -21.05 -3.49
CA ARG A 458 7.42 -20.98 -4.96
C ARG A 458 8.72 -20.39 -5.51
N ALA A 459 9.21 -19.29 -4.94
CA ALA A 459 10.48 -18.68 -5.31
C ALA A 459 11.71 -19.58 -5.06
N ARG A 460 11.58 -20.59 -4.18
CA ARG A 460 12.59 -21.64 -3.91
C ARG A 460 12.49 -22.86 -4.84
N ASP A 461 11.68 -22.80 -5.90
CA ASP A 461 11.33 -23.93 -6.78
C ASP A 461 10.55 -25.08 -6.06
N TRP A 462 9.78 -24.78 -5.00
CA TRP A 462 9.00 -25.76 -4.23
C TRP A 462 7.47 -25.54 -4.28
N PRO A 463 6.83 -25.70 -5.46
CA PRO A 463 5.42 -25.40 -5.62
C PRO A 463 4.46 -26.39 -4.91
N ARG A 464 4.81 -27.67 -4.69
CA ARG A 464 3.97 -28.58 -3.88
C ARG A 464 4.09 -28.27 -2.38
N ARG A 465 5.25 -27.79 -1.92
CA ARG A 465 5.41 -27.25 -0.55
C ARG A 465 4.56 -25.98 -0.35
N ALA A 466 4.48 -25.13 -1.37
CA ALA A 466 3.57 -23.97 -1.38
C ALA A 466 2.09 -24.40 -1.37
N GLU A 467 1.69 -25.34 -2.23
CA GLU A 467 0.32 -25.87 -2.31
C GLU A 467 -0.19 -26.38 -0.97
N GLY A 468 0.56 -27.26 -0.28
CA GLY A 468 0.18 -27.78 1.03
C GLY A 468 0.02 -26.66 2.07
N THR A 469 0.93 -25.68 2.04
CA THR A 469 0.89 -24.50 2.91
C THR A 469 -0.39 -23.67 2.69
N LEU A 470 -0.77 -23.46 1.43
CA LEU A 470 -1.98 -22.71 1.06
C LEU A 470 -3.25 -23.50 1.38
N LYS A 471 -3.26 -24.84 1.16
CA LYS A 471 -4.45 -25.68 1.39
C LYS A 471 -4.80 -25.84 2.86
N GLU A 472 -3.80 -25.85 3.74
CA GLU A 472 -3.99 -25.74 5.19
C GLU A 472 -4.55 -24.36 5.61
N THR A 473 -4.20 -23.28 4.88
CA THR A 473 -4.68 -21.91 5.15
C THR A 473 -6.08 -21.65 4.57
N GLU A 474 -6.47 -22.34 3.50
CA GLU A 474 -7.83 -22.34 2.94
C GLU A 474 -8.89 -22.73 3.97
N ALA A 475 -8.58 -23.64 4.90
CA ALA A 475 -9.49 -24.00 5.99
C ALA A 475 -9.80 -22.84 6.96
N GLN A 476 -8.97 -21.78 6.97
CA GLN A 476 -9.13 -20.59 7.82
C GLN A 476 -9.74 -19.40 7.06
N ALA A 477 -9.38 -19.21 5.79
CA ALA A 477 -9.78 -18.04 4.99
C ALA A 477 -10.15 -18.40 3.52
N PRO A 478 -11.14 -19.28 3.27
CA PRO A 478 -11.41 -19.86 1.94
C PRO A 478 -11.91 -18.89 0.86
N ARG A 479 -12.12 -17.61 1.22
CA ARG A 479 -12.54 -16.53 0.32
C ARG A 479 -11.54 -15.39 0.21
N ASP A 480 -10.38 -15.48 0.86
CA ASP A 480 -9.38 -14.44 0.73
C ASP A 480 -8.87 -14.32 -0.72
N ILE A 481 -8.66 -13.08 -1.19
CA ILE A 481 -8.21 -12.82 -2.56
C ILE A 481 -6.72 -13.12 -2.72
N GLY A 482 -5.89 -12.79 -1.73
CA GLY A 482 -4.45 -13.06 -1.78
C GLY A 482 -4.16 -14.56 -1.76
N LEU A 483 -4.89 -15.30 -0.91
CA LEU A 483 -4.82 -16.75 -0.85
C LEU A 483 -5.12 -17.39 -2.21
N GLN A 484 -6.29 -17.08 -2.80
CA GLN A 484 -6.69 -17.69 -4.07
C GLN A 484 -5.79 -17.27 -5.24
N VAL A 485 -5.26 -16.05 -5.24
CA VAL A 485 -4.27 -15.60 -6.24
C VAL A 485 -2.96 -16.38 -6.10
N SER A 486 -2.45 -16.59 -4.87
CA SER A 486 -1.27 -17.44 -4.63
C SER A 486 -1.55 -18.91 -5.00
N GLN A 487 -2.73 -19.45 -4.68
CA GLN A 487 -3.16 -20.79 -5.13
C GLN A 487 -3.23 -20.91 -6.66
N ALA A 488 -3.69 -19.88 -7.37
CA ALA A 488 -3.75 -19.88 -8.83
C ALA A 488 -2.34 -19.82 -9.45
N TYR A 489 -1.42 -19.04 -8.87
CA TYR A 489 -0.02 -19.07 -9.27
C TYR A 489 0.67 -20.40 -8.94
N THR A 490 0.36 -21.03 -7.80
CA THR A 490 0.84 -22.39 -7.50
C THR A 490 0.29 -23.40 -8.50
N ALA A 491 -1.00 -23.33 -8.84
CA ALA A 491 -1.60 -24.17 -9.89
C ALA A 491 -0.94 -23.94 -11.26
N MET A 492 -0.51 -22.71 -11.57
CA MET A 492 0.24 -22.40 -12.79
C MET A 492 1.64 -23.06 -12.81
N ASP A 493 2.40 -22.94 -11.72
CA ASP A 493 3.72 -23.61 -11.59
C ASP A 493 3.58 -25.14 -11.64
N LEU A 494 2.50 -25.65 -11.04
CA LEU A 494 2.13 -27.07 -11.02
C LEU A 494 1.38 -27.53 -12.27
N GLN A 495 1.24 -26.74 -13.34
CA GLN A 495 0.54 -27.16 -14.58
C GLN A 495 -0.88 -27.73 -14.36
N GLU A 496 -1.61 -27.17 -13.39
CA GLU A 496 -3.02 -27.49 -13.08
C GLU A 496 -3.96 -26.45 -13.70
N TRP A 497 -3.92 -26.34 -15.03
CA TRP A 497 -4.60 -25.29 -15.81
C TRP A 497 -6.07 -25.09 -15.40
N ARG A 498 -6.86 -26.17 -15.36
CA ARG A 498 -8.27 -26.15 -14.94
C ARG A 498 -8.52 -25.59 -13.52
N GLN A 499 -7.56 -25.77 -12.59
CA GLN A 499 -7.63 -25.19 -11.25
C GLN A 499 -7.20 -23.71 -11.26
N MET A 500 -6.17 -23.38 -12.04
CA MET A 500 -5.73 -22.00 -12.26
C MET A 500 -6.85 -21.15 -12.88
N ASP A 501 -7.58 -21.67 -13.86
CA ASP A 501 -8.72 -21.01 -14.51
C ASP A 501 -9.88 -20.79 -13.53
N ALA A 502 -10.30 -21.84 -12.81
CA ALA A 502 -11.40 -21.77 -11.85
C ALA A 502 -11.13 -20.77 -10.71
N LEU A 503 -9.89 -20.70 -10.23
CA LEU A 503 -9.45 -19.71 -9.23
C LEU A 503 -9.39 -18.31 -9.84
N THR A 504 -8.82 -18.17 -11.05
CA THR A 504 -8.70 -16.89 -11.77
C THR A 504 -10.07 -16.28 -12.02
N ASP A 505 -11.05 -17.06 -12.48
CA ASP A 505 -12.39 -16.55 -12.77
C ASP A 505 -13.16 -16.12 -11.50
N ASP A 506 -13.01 -16.80 -10.35
CA ASP A 506 -13.61 -16.32 -9.09
C ASP A 506 -12.97 -15.00 -8.62
N VAL A 507 -11.64 -14.88 -8.62
CA VAL A 507 -11.00 -13.63 -8.19
C VAL A 507 -11.23 -12.48 -9.18
N VAL A 508 -11.31 -12.75 -10.49
CA VAL A 508 -11.69 -11.77 -11.52
C VAL A 508 -13.16 -11.37 -11.40
N ALA A 509 -14.08 -12.30 -11.10
CA ALA A 509 -15.49 -11.97 -10.88
C ALA A 509 -15.72 -11.17 -9.59
N ARG A 510 -14.91 -11.40 -8.55
CA ARG A 510 -15.04 -10.71 -7.24
C ARG A 510 -14.31 -9.38 -7.18
N ASN A 511 -13.10 -9.27 -7.73
CA ASN A 511 -12.23 -8.09 -7.57
C ASN A 511 -11.40 -7.75 -8.83
N PRO A 512 -12.03 -7.46 -9.99
CA PRO A 512 -11.33 -7.20 -11.26
C PRO A 512 -10.47 -5.93 -11.24
N ASP A 513 -10.72 -5.02 -10.30
CA ASP A 513 -9.97 -3.77 -10.14
C ASP A 513 -8.61 -3.97 -9.44
N ASN A 514 -8.35 -5.14 -8.84
CA ASN A 514 -7.11 -5.44 -8.13
C ASN A 514 -5.96 -5.78 -9.09
N ARG A 515 -4.76 -5.21 -8.85
CA ARG A 515 -3.58 -5.37 -9.72
C ARG A 515 -2.97 -6.78 -9.72
N GLN A 516 -3.01 -7.51 -8.61
CA GLN A 516 -2.58 -8.91 -8.56
C GLN A 516 -3.54 -9.81 -9.34
N VAL A 517 -4.85 -9.54 -9.28
CA VAL A 517 -5.88 -10.22 -10.07
C VAL A 517 -5.73 -9.93 -11.57
N GLN A 518 -5.45 -8.67 -11.94
CA GLN A 518 -5.14 -8.29 -13.33
C GLN A 518 -3.85 -8.97 -13.83
N ARG A 519 -2.82 -9.11 -12.98
CA ARG A 519 -1.57 -9.81 -13.31
C ARG A 519 -1.77 -11.31 -13.52
N LEU A 520 -2.53 -11.96 -12.63
CA LEU A 520 -2.89 -13.38 -12.76
C LEU A 520 -3.66 -13.62 -14.07
N ARG A 521 -4.70 -12.81 -14.31
CA ARG A 521 -5.45 -12.87 -15.57
C ARG A 521 -4.55 -12.65 -16.79
N ARG A 522 -3.65 -11.67 -16.78
CA ARG A 522 -2.69 -11.45 -17.88
C ARG A 522 -1.87 -12.71 -18.17
N LEU A 523 -1.42 -13.42 -17.14
CA LEU A 523 -0.61 -14.64 -17.31
C LEU A 523 -1.43 -15.82 -17.85
N ARG A 524 -2.70 -15.97 -17.47
CA ARG A 524 -3.63 -16.92 -18.14
C ARG A 524 -3.89 -16.52 -19.59
N ASP A 525 -4.30 -15.27 -19.82
CA ASP A 525 -4.59 -14.73 -21.15
C ASP A 525 -3.32 -14.77 -22.08
N VAL A 526 -2.12 -15.06 -21.55
CA VAL A 526 -0.85 -15.35 -22.27
C VAL A 526 -0.47 -16.84 -22.31
N HIS A 527 -0.97 -17.68 -21.39
CA HIS A 527 -0.92 -19.14 -21.52
C HIS A 527 -1.77 -19.62 -22.70
N ASP A 528 -2.91 -18.96 -22.93
CA ASP A 528 -3.91 -19.37 -23.93
C ASP A 528 -3.58 -18.92 -25.37
N MET A 529 -2.42 -18.28 -25.56
CA MET A 529 -1.92 -17.82 -26.86
C MET A 529 -1.33 -18.96 -27.71
N ALA A 530 -1.28 -18.75 -29.03
CA ALA A 530 -0.42 -19.53 -29.91
C ALA A 530 1.06 -19.23 -29.59
N GLU A 531 1.96 -20.17 -29.86
CA GLU A 531 3.38 -20.02 -29.49
C GLU A 531 4.30 -20.42 -30.65
N LEU A 532 5.08 -19.45 -31.14
CA LEU A 532 6.17 -19.66 -32.10
C LEU A 532 7.49 -19.76 -31.35
N ARG A 533 8.18 -20.89 -31.49
CA ARG A 533 9.57 -21.08 -31.09
C ARG A 533 10.46 -21.07 -32.33
N VAL A 534 11.60 -20.38 -32.26
CA VAL A 534 12.64 -20.34 -33.30
C VAL A 534 13.99 -20.55 -32.61
N GLU A 535 14.79 -21.47 -33.12
CA GLU A 535 16.20 -21.61 -32.74
C GLU A 535 17.04 -21.52 -34.01
N ALA A 536 18.12 -20.75 -33.97
CA ALA A 536 19.09 -20.64 -35.06
C ALA A 536 20.50 -20.65 -34.51
N TYR A 537 21.45 -21.20 -35.27
CA TYR A 537 22.87 -21.16 -34.92
C TYR A 537 23.74 -21.00 -36.16
N THR A 538 24.92 -20.41 -36.01
CA THR A 538 26.00 -20.48 -36.99
C THR A 538 27.34 -20.54 -36.29
N GLY A 539 28.29 -21.27 -36.85
CA GLY A 539 29.62 -21.39 -36.29
C GLY A 539 30.71 -21.57 -37.33
N LYS A 540 31.95 -21.52 -36.84
CA LYS A 540 33.18 -21.73 -37.59
C LYS A 540 34.18 -22.46 -36.71
N SER A 541 34.72 -23.54 -37.25
CA SER A 541 35.66 -24.41 -36.55
C SER A 541 37.05 -24.20 -37.13
N TYR A 542 38.04 -24.01 -36.26
CA TYR A 542 39.43 -23.69 -36.63
C TYR A 542 40.39 -24.71 -36.02
N GLY A 543 41.04 -25.52 -36.87
CA GLY A 543 41.89 -26.64 -36.45
C GLY A 543 41.54 -27.91 -37.23
N GLY A 544 41.92 -29.09 -36.69
CA GLY A 544 41.62 -30.41 -37.28
C GLY A 544 42.84 -31.15 -37.87
N GLY A 545 44.01 -30.52 -37.92
CA GLY A 545 45.26 -31.12 -38.39
C GLY A 545 46.11 -30.16 -39.23
N ASN A 546 47.30 -30.59 -39.63
CA ASN A 546 48.24 -29.82 -40.46
C ASN A 546 48.33 -30.29 -41.93
N ASN A 547 47.54 -31.29 -42.32
CA ASN A 547 47.44 -31.78 -43.70
C ASN A 547 46.05 -31.43 -44.26
N ASP A 548 45.97 -31.12 -45.55
CA ASP A 548 44.72 -30.66 -46.21
C ASP A 548 43.58 -31.71 -46.23
N ASP A 549 43.85 -32.97 -45.88
CA ASP A 549 42.87 -34.06 -45.87
C ASP A 549 41.99 -34.14 -44.60
N THR A 550 42.43 -33.59 -43.46
CA THR A 550 41.70 -33.72 -42.17
C THR A 550 40.97 -32.42 -41.80
N GLY A 551 39.81 -32.21 -42.42
CA GLY A 551 38.92 -31.09 -42.11
C GLY A 551 38.30 -31.20 -40.70
N ALA A 552 38.03 -30.04 -40.09
CA ALA A 552 37.44 -29.89 -38.76
C ALA A 552 36.24 -30.83 -38.51
N VAL A 553 36.22 -31.47 -37.33
CA VAL A 553 35.25 -32.48 -36.90
C VAL A 553 33.81 -31.97 -37.01
N SER A 554 33.59 -30.72 -36.60
CA SER A 554 32.28 -30.08 -36.57
C SER A 554 31.81 -29.59 -37.95
N GLY A 555 32.68 -29.66 -38.97
CA GLY A 555 32.57 -28.89 -40.20
C GLY A 555 33.24 -27.52 -40.06
N SER A 556 33.87 -27.04 -41.14
CA SER A 556 34.63 -25.77 -41.13
C SER A 556 33.73 -24.53 -40.94
N ARG A 557 32.46 -24.66 -41.33
CA ARG A 557 31.36 -23.71 -41.09
C ARG A 557 30.08 -24.51 -40.92
N ASP A 558 29.22 -24.10 -39.99
CA ASP A 558 27.87 -24.61 -39.87
C ASP A 558 26.83 -23.47 -39.79
N TRP A 559 25.62 -23.76 -40.25
CA TRP A 559 24.43 -22.95 -40.00
C TRP A 559 23.21 -23.84 -39.88
N GLY A 560 22.31 -23.53 -38.95
CA GLY A 560 21.01 -24.15 -38.85
C GLY A 560 19.94 -23.20 -38.35
N ILE A 561 18.68 -23.52 -38.66
CA ILE A 561 17.49 -22.87 -38.14
C ILE A 561 16.35 -23.89 -38.04
N GLU A 562 15.60 -23.86 -36.95
CA GLU A 562 14.29 -24.48 -36.81
C GLU A 562 13.24 -23.42 -36.45
N SER A 563 12.00 -23.63 -36.88
CA SER A 563 10.84 -22.90 -36.39
C SER A 563 9.68 -23.86 -36.13
N VAL A 564 9.09 -23.79 -34.94
CA VAL A 564 7.96 -24.63 -34.50
C VAL A 564 6.83 -23.74 -34.01
N ILE A 565 5.64 -23.91 -34.56
CA ILE A 565 4.40 -23.24 -34.12
C ILE A 565 3.52 -24.23 -33.36
N TYR A 566 3.11 -23.84 -32.16
CA TYR A 566 2.14 -24.55 -31.32
C TYR A 566 0.79 -23.81 -31.38
N THR A 567 -0.30 -24.57 -31.34
CA THR A 567 -1.64 -24.01 -31.14
C THR A 567 -1.79 -23.42 -29.74
N PRO A 568 -2.83 -22.60 -29.51
CA PRO A 568 -3.45 -22.46 -28.19
C PRO A 568 -3.71 -23.83 -27.52
N PRO A 569 -3.83 -23.88 -26.19
CA PRO A 569 -4.30 -25.05 -25.46
C PRO A 569 -5.66 -25.57 -25.98
N ILE A 570 -5.83 -26.89 -25.94
CA ILE A 570 -7.05 -27.62 -26.32
C ILE A 570 -7.38 -28.58 -25.18
N ASP A 571 -8.61 -28.50 -24.63
CA ASP A 571 -8.99 -29.25 -23.42
C ASP A 571 -7.94 -29.05 -22.29
N GLU A 572 -7.49 -27.79 -22.16
CA GLU A 572 -6.49 -27.21 -21.26
C GLU A 572 -5.07 -27.83 -21.29
N ASP A 573 -4.95 -29.15 -21.43
CA ASP A 573 -3.71 -29.92 -21.31
C ASP A 573 -2.95 -30.06 -22.63
N TRP A 574 -3.61 -29.98 -23.79
CA TRP A 574 -3.03 -30.37 -25.08
C TRP A 574 -2.67 -29.20 -25.98
N ARG A 575 -1.60 -29.34 -26.78
CA ARG A 575 -1.30 -28.46 -27.92
C ARG A 575 -0.95 -29.32 -29.14
N LEU A 576 -1.38 -28.89 -30.33
CA LEU A 576 -0.85 -29.42 -31.59
C LEU A 576 0.34 -28.55 -32.00
N PHE A 577 1.35 -29.14 -32.64
CA PHE A 577 2.44 -28.36 -33.22
C PHE A 577 2.84 -28.82 -34.61
N ALA A 578 3.40 -27.88 -35.37
CA ALA A 578 4.02 -28.10 -36.65
C ALA A 578 5.33 -27.30 -36.70
N GLY A 579 6.38 -27.87 -37.29
CA GLY A 579 7.67 -27.23 -37.41
C GLY A 579 8.43 -27.61 -38.67
N ALA A 580 9.38 -26.77 -39.04
CA ALA A 580 10.30 -27.02 -40.14
C ALA A 580 11.69 -26.47 -39.81
N GLY A 581 12.72 -27.15 -40.30
CA GLY A 581 14.10 -26.73 -40.09
C GLY A 581 15.02 -27.05 -41.26
N TYR A 582 16.17 -26.39 -41.25
CA TYR A 582 17.26 -26.52 -42.20
C TYR A 582 18.59 -26.48 -41.45
N ALA A 583 19.53 -27.34 -41.82
CA ALA A 583 20.92 -27.29 -41.38
C ALA A 583 21.86 -27.53 -42.57
N THR A 584 23.04 -26.92 -42.52
CA THR A 584 24.10 -27.05 -43.52
C THR A 584 25.47 -26.97 -42.85
N ALA A 585 26.45 -27.73 -43.34
CA ALA A 585 27.83 -27.63 -42.86
C ALA A 585 28.84 -27.97 -43.97
N ASP A 586 29.97 -27.26 -43.99
CA ASP A 586 31.05 -27.40 -44.97
C ASP A 586 32.14 -28.36 -44.47
N PHE A 587 32.11 -29.62 -44.93
CA PHE A 587 33.11 -30.66 -44.62
C PHE A 587 34.18 -30.77 -45.73
N SER A 588 35.26 -31.51 -45.46
CA SER A 588 36.36 -31.81 -46.40
C SER A 588 35.87 -32.44 -47.72
N GLU A 589 34.89 -33.33 -47.62
CA GLU A 589 34.28 -34.08 -48.72
C GLU A 589 33.12 -33.33 -49.41
N GLY A 590 32.69 -32.18 -48.88
CA GLY A 590 31.65 -31.33 -49.45
C GLY A 590 30.68 -30.72 -48.42
N THR A 591 29.75 -29.89 -48.91
CA THR A 591 28.71 -29.27 -48.06
C THR A 591 27.55 -30.24 -47.83
N GLY A 592 27.39 -30.71 -46.60
CA GLY A 592 26.22 -31.50 -46.19
C GLY A 592 25.01 -30.59 -45.94
N GLN A 593 23.82 -31.06 -46.34
CA GLN A 593 22.54 -30.36 -46.13
C GLN A 593 21.49 -31.29 -45.52
N HIS A 594 20.66 -30.74 -44.63
CA HIS A 594 19.54 -31.42 -44.00
C HIS A 594 18.33 -30.48 -43.93
N ARG A 595 17.17 -30.98 -44.35
CA ARG A 595 15.86 -30.32 -44.25
C ARG A 595 14.94 -31.24 -43.47
N TRP A 596 14.15 -30.69 -42.56
CA TRP A 596 13.12 -31.48 -41.90
C TRP A 596 11.83 -30.72 -41.70
N GLN A 597 10.76 -31.49 -41.59
CA GLN A 597 9.41 -31.06 -41.26
C GLN A 597 8.90 -32.01 -40.18
N ARG A 598 8.30 -31.49 -39.12
CA ARG A 598 7.72 -32.29 -38.03
C ARG A 598 6.32 -31.81 -37.68
N VAL A 599 5.45 -32.75 -37.31
CA VAL A 599 4.12 -32.47 -36.75
C VAL A 599 3.88 -33.39 -35.57
N GLY A 600 3.25 -32.87 -34.52
CA GLY A 600 3.11 -33.61 -33.27
C GLY A 600 2.05 -33.07 -32.34
N VAL A 601 1.95 -33.74 -31.20
CA VAL A 601 1.08 -33.39 -30.08
C VAL A 601 1.92 -33.27 -28.81
N GLU A 602 1.68 -32.20 -28.06
CA GLU A 602 2.20 -31.99 -26.72
C GLU A 602 1.03 -32.13 -25.74
N ARG A 603 1.26 -32.75 -24.58
CA ARG A 603 0.36 -32.73 -23.43
C ARG A 603 1.12 -32.31 -22.18
N ARG A 604 0.66 -31.25 -21.52
CA ARG A 604 1.18 -30.73 -20.26
C ARG A 604 0.14 -30.91 -19.16
N THR A 605 0.50 -31.65 -18.12
CA THR A 605 -0.35 -31.96 -16.97
C THR A 605 0.49 -31.96 -15.69
N ARG A 606 -0.18 -31.86 -14.54
CA ARG A 606 0.43 -31.59 -13.23
C ARG A 606 1.83 -32.13 -12.98
N ASP A 607 1.96 -33.45 -13.08
CA ASP A 607 3.20 -34.19 -12.81
C ASP A 607 3.80 -34.80 -14.08
N MET A 608 3.35 -34.40 -15.29
CA MET A 608 3.76 -35.05 -16.54
C MET A 608 3.62 -34.14 -17.78
N THR A 609 4.74 -33.95 -18.48
CA THR A 609 4.77 -33.52 -19.89
C THR A 609 5.02 -34.74 -20.78
N LEU A 610 4.26 -34.85 -21.87
CA LEU A 610 4.36 -35.88 -22.90
C LEU A 610 4.39 -35.19 -24.28
N GLU A 611 5.36 -35.51 -25.13
CA GLU A 611 5.42 -35.03 -26.51
C GLU A 611 5.53 -36.22 -27.46
N ALA A 612 4.80 -36.21 -28.57
CA ALA A 612 4.87 -37.24 -29.60
C ALA A 612 4.79 -36.61 -31.00
N GLU A 613 5.76 -36.91 -31.85
CA GLU A 613 5.88 -36.34 -33.19
C GLU A 613 6.17 -37.39 -34.27
N VAL A 614 5.77 -37.05 -35.49
CA VAL A 614 6.23 -37.69 -36.73
C VAL A 614 6.89 -36.65 -37.61
N SER A 615 7.94 -37.05 -38.31
CA SER A 615 8.79 -36.16 -39.08
C SER A 615 9.12 -36.71 -40.46
N ASN A 616 9.52 -35.81 -41.36
CA ASN A 616 10.08 -36.13 -42.66
C ASN A 616 11.38 -35.36 -42.82
N HIS A 617 12.48 -36.08 -43.04
CA HIS A 617 13.83 -35.53 -43.15
C HIS A 617 14.38 -35.82 -44.55
N SER A 618 14.97 -34.81 -45.19
CA SER A 618 15.67 -34.93 -46.47
C SER A 618 17.12 -34.47 -46.31
N TYR A 619 18.05 -35.31 -46.78
CA TYR A 619 19.50 -35.17 -46.65
C TYR A 619 20.15 -36.10 -47.68
N GLY A 620 21.34 -35.75 -48.16
CA GLY A 620 21.93 -36.39 -49.35
C GLY A 620 20.95 -36.37 -50.52
N ASP A 621 20.87 -37.48 -51.26
CA ASP A 621 19.95 -37.65 -52.40
C ASP A 621 18.52 -38.08 -52.02
N GLY A 622 18.17 -38.13 -50.72
CA GLY A 622 17.01 -38.88 -50.24
C GLY A 622 16.06 -38.14 -49.28
N SER A 623 15.02 -38.88 -48.87
CA SER A 623 14.15 -38.52 -47.75
C SER A 623 13.75 -39.76 -46.95
N LYS A 624 13.76 -39.68 -45.61
CA LYS A 624 13.25 -40.72 -44.70
C LYS A 624 12.30 -40.10 -43.68
N GLN A 625 11.30 -40.87 -43.26
CA GLN A 625 10.40 -40.51 -42.16
C GLN A 625 11.06 -40.82 -40.81
N GLY A 626 10.79 -39.98 -39.81
CA GLY A 626 11.17 -40.18 -38.42
C GLY A 626 9.93 -40.16 -37.52
N ALA A 627 10.11 -40.58 -36.26
CA ALA A 627 9.10 -40.48 -35.23
C ALA A 627 9.75 -40.49 -33.86
N ALA A 628 9.29 -39.64 -32.95
CA ALA A 628 9.80 -39.55 -31.58
C ALA A 628 8.68 -39.44 -30.55
N VAL A 629 8.92 -40.00 -29.37
CA VAL A 629 8.08 -39.82 -28.18
C VAL A 629 8.99 -39.46 -27.01
N SER A 630 8.63 -38.42 -26.26
CA SER A 630 9.32 -38.03 -25.03
C SER A 630 8.36 -37.85 -23.86
N ILE A 631 8.84 -38.12 -22.65
CA ILE A 631 8.10 -37.96 -21.40
C ILE A 631 9.02 -37.38 -20.33
N ALA A 632 8.53 -36.39 -19.59
CA ALA A 632 9.11 -35.90 -18.36
C ALA A 632 8.06 -35.98 -17.25
N ARG A 633 8.44 -36.50 -16.08
CA ARG A 633 7.53 -36.75 -14.95
C ARG A 633 8.18 -36.35 -13.63
N ASP A 634 7.52 -35.45 -12.92
CA ASP A 634 7.90 -35.00 -11.60
C ASP A 634 7.31 -35.94 -10.54
N ILE A 635 8.12 -36.30 -9.54
CA ILE A 635 7.73 -37.15 -8.40
C ILE A 635 7.36 -36.26 -7.21
N ASN A 636 8.10 -35.17 -7.04
CA ASN A 636 7.92 -34.10 -6.07
C ASN A 636 8.81 -32.92 -6.50
N ASP A 637 8.84 -31.85 -5.70
CA ASP A 637 9.60 -30.62 -6.00
C ASP A 637 11.12 -30.84 -6.12
N HIS A 638 11.64 -31.99 -5.67
CA HIS A 638 13.06 -32.32 -5.73
C HIS A 638 13.44 -33.30 -6.83
N TRP A 639 12.53 -34.14 -7.34
CA TRP A 639 12.88 -35.25 -8.23
C TRP A 639 12.00 -35.29 -9.47
N GLN A 640 12.63 -35.24 -10.64
CA GLN A 640 12.01 -35.50 -11.93
C GLN A 640 12.77 -36.62 -12.65
N TYR A 641 12.05 -37.49 -13.35
CA TYR A 641 12.65 -38.45 -14.27
C TYR A 641 12.00 -38.30 -15.64
N GLY A 642 12.64 -38.81 -16.67
CA GLY A 642 12.08 -38.78 -18.02
C GLY A 642 12.95 -39.49 -19.02
N GLY A 643 12.58 -39.35 -20.29
CA GLY A 643 13.31 -39.93 -21.40
C GLY A 643 12.63 -39.70 -22.74
N SER A 644 13.30 -40.11 -23.79
CA SER A 644 12.79 -40.10 -25.16
C SER A 644 13.16 -41.40 -25.86
N VAL A 645 12.37 -41.78 -26.86
CA VAL A 645 12.70 -42.81 -27.85
C VAL A 645 12.39 -42.29 -29.24
N GLY A 646 13.25 -42.57 -30.20
CA GLY A 646 13.15 -42.02 -31.55
C GLY A 646 13.69 -42.94 -32.64
N TYR A 647 12.92 -43.03 -33.72
CA TYR A 647 13.35 -43.52 -35.02
C TYR A 647 13.78 -42.32 -35.86
N LEU A 648 15.00 -42.36 -36.39
CA LEU A 648 15.72 -41.24 -37.02
C LEU A 648 15.92 -40.06 -36.04
N LEU A 649 16.87 -40.24 -35.10
CA LEU A 649 17.18 -39.25 -34.07
C LEU A 649 17.63 -37.91 -34.68
N SER A 650 17.06 -36.80 -34.19
CA SER A 650 17.48 -35.44 -34.51
C SER A 650 18.91 -35.11 -34.07
N THR A 651 19.48 -35.88 -33.13
CA THR A 651 20.88 -35.80 -32.69
C THR A 651 21.86 -36.56 -33.60
N THR A 652 21.40 -37.19 -34.69
CA THR A 652 22.32 -37.83 -35.65
C THR A 652 23.24 -36.76 -36.27
N PRO A 653 24.58 -36.92 -36.23
CA PRO A 653 25.50 -35.92 -36.78
C PRO A 653 25.24 -35.63 -38.26
N LEU A 654 25.24 -34.36 -38.67
CA LEU A 654 24.99 -33.96 -40.06
C LEU A 654 25.96 -34.63 -41.06
N ARG A 655 27.21 -34.84 -40.66
CA ARG A 655 28.22 -35.57 -41.44
C ARG A 655 27.83 -37.04 -41.67
N ALA A 656 27.25 -37.70 -40.66
CA ALA A 656 26.74 -39.07 -40.76
C ALA A 656 25.50 -39.15 -41.66
N LEU A 657 24.56 -38.21 -41.52
CA LEU A 657 23.39 -38.11 -42.41
C LEU A 657 23.80 -37.90 -43.87
N ASN A 658 24.86 -37.11 -44.13
CA ASN A 658 25.37 -36.88 -45.48
C ASN A 658 25.95 -38.15 -46.13
N ASP A 659 26.55 -39.05 -45.33
CA ASP A 659 26.97 -40.41 -45.73
C ASP A 659 25.81 -41.44 -45.72
N GLY A 660 24.56 -40.97 -45.59
CA GLY A 660 23.34 -41.79 -45.56
C GLY A 660 23.09 -42.57 -44.25
N VAL A 661 24.01 -42.46 -43.28
CA VAL A 661 23.96 -43.14 -41.98
C VAL A 661 22.95 -42.47 -41.05
N THR A 662 22.11 -43.28 -40.41
CA THR A 662 21.02 -42.81 -39.54
C THR A 662 21.03 -43.51 -38.20
N ALA A 663 20.88 -42.74 -37.11
CA ALA A 663 20.77 -43.30 -35.76
C ALA A 663 19.32 -43.44 -35.31
N ASN A 664 19.03 -44.55 -34.62
CA ASN A 664 17.81 -44.78 -33.84
C ASN A 664 18.20 -44.95 -32.37
N GLY A 665 17.33 -44.67 -31.41
CA GLY A 665 17.67 -44.86 -30.00
C GLY A 665 16.77 -44.11 -29.05
N GLY A 666 17.34 -43.62 -27.96
CA GLY A 666 16.63 -42.85 -26.97
C GLY A 666 17.53 -42.16 -25.95
N SER A 667 16.89 -41.53 -24.98
CA SER A 667 17.53 -40.99 -23.78
C SER A 667 16.72 -41.33 -22.55
N GLY A 668 17.36 -41.41 -21.39
CA GLY A 668 16.71 -41.46 -20.08
C GLY A 668 17.44 -40.53 -19.12
N PHE A 669 16.71 -39.77 -18.30
CA PHE A 669 17.31 -38.86 -17.34
C PHE A 669 16.67 -38.93 -15.95
N ILE A 670 17.47 -38.55 -14.95
CA ILE A 670 17.02 -38.27 -13.59
C ILE A 670 17.58 -36.89 -13.22
N ARG A 671 16.69 -35.98 -12.81
CA ARG A 671 17.01 -34.64 -12.30
C ARG A 671 16.69 -34.59 -10.81
N TRP A 672 17.68 -34.18 -10.02
CA TRP A 672 17.49 -33.74 -8.64
C TRP A 672 17.65 -32.23 -8.52
N ARG A 673 16.68 -31.56 -7.90
CA ARG A 673 16.73 -30.15 -7.56
C ARG A 673 16.65 -30.00 -6.04
N ALA A 674 17.60 -29.28 -5.44
CA ALA A 674 17.47 -28.91 -4.03
C ALA A 674 16.48 -27.76 -3.87
N ASN A 675 16.65 -26.73 -4.71
CA ASN A 675 15.94 -25.45 -4.70
C ASN A 675 16.31 -24.66 -5.99
N GLU A 676 16.00 -23.37 -6.05
CA GLU A 676 16.25 -22.50 -7.20
C GLU A 676 17.72 -22.27 -7.54
N SER A 677 18.65 -22.56 -6.62
CA SER A 677 20.09 -22.31 -6.78
C SER A 677 20.94 -23.59 -6.91
N ARG A 678 20.35 -24.79 -6.75
CA ARG A 678 21.07 -26.07 -6.87
C ARG A 678 20.25 -27.14 -7.60
N GLU A 679 20.78 -27.59 -8.74
CA GLU A 679 20.19 -28.67 -9.56
C GLU A 679 21.28 -29.57 -10.15
N TRP A 680 20.99 -30.86 -10.29
CA TRP A 680 21.83 -31.88 -10.90
C TRP A 680 20.97 -32.79 -11.80
N LYS A 681 21.46 -33.10 -13.00
CA LYS A 681 20.78 -33.97 -13.97
C LYS A 681 21.76 -35.00 -14.53
N LEU A 682 21.47 -36.27 -14.33
CA LEU A 682 22.14 -37.38 -15.03
C LEU A 682 21.27 -37.80 -16.22
N THR A 683 21.87 -37.87 -17.41
CA THR A 683 21.24 -38.33 -18.66
C THR A 683 22.08 -39.47 -19.24
N LEU A 684 21.42 -40.50 -19.77
CA LEU A 684 22.01 -41.63 -20.47
C LEU A 684 21.32 -41.78 -21.84
N SER A 685 22.10 -41.81 -22.92
CA SER A 685 21.61 -41.81 -24.30
C SER A 685 22.20 -42.97 -25.12
N PRO A 686 21.55 -44.14 -25.15
CA PRO A 686 21.90 -45.23 -26.05
C PRO A 686 21.32 -45.00 -27.46
N SER A 687 22.15 -45.19 -28.49
CA SER A 687 21.75 -45.14 -29.89
C SER A 687 22.47 -46.16 -30.76
N HIS A 688 21.81 -46.60 -31.83
CA HIS A 688 22.28 -47.58 -32.80
C HIS A 688 22.22 -46.95 -34.20
N PHE A 689 23.36 -46.90 -34.88
CA PHE A 689 23.55 -46.31 -36.19
C PHE A 689 23.42 -47.39 -37.28
N SER A 690 22.84 -47.04 -38.41
CA SER A 690 22.58 -47.98 -39.52
C SER A 690 23.84 -48.54 -40.22
N ASP A 691 25.03 -48.07 -39.83
CA ASP A 691 26.33 -48.55 -40.28
C ASP A 691 26.98 -49.58 -39.32
N GLY A 692 26.27 -49.95 -38.25
CA GLY A 692 26.68 -50.91 -37.23
C GLY A 692 27.28 -50.30 -35.95
N ASN A 693 27.36 -48.97 -35.82
CA ASN A 693 27.88 -48.36 -34.58
C ASN A 693 26.80 -48.31 -33.47
N ASP A 694 27.10 -48.93 -32.32
CA ASP A 694 26.37 -48.76 -31.07
C ASP A 694 27.08 -47.70 -30.23
N ARG A 695 26.36 -46.62 -29.91
CA ARG A 695 26.82 -45.49 -29.10
C ARG A 695 26.07 -45.46 -27.77
N VAL A 696 26.80 -45.26 -26.68
CA VAL A 696 26.22 -44.93 -25.38
C VAL A 696 26.91 -43.68 -24.84
N GLU A 697 26.13 -42.61 -24.68
CA GLU A 697 26.59 -41.36 -24.07
C GLU A 697 25.99 -41.21 -22.65
N ALA A 698 26.80 -40.70 -21.73
CA ALA A 698 26.40 -40.36 -20.37
C ALA A 698 26.78 -38.91 -20.08
N LEU A 699 25.85 -38.14 -19.54
CA LEU A 699 26.02 -36.72 -19.23
C LEU A 699 25.48 -36.43 -17.82
N LEU A 700 26.37 -36.07 -16.90
CA LEU A 700 26.03 -35.47 -15.62
C LEU A 700 26.28 -33.96 -15.73
N SER A 701 25.21 -33.17 -15.73
CA SER A 701 25.29 -31.72 -15.58
C SER A 701 24.76 -31.27 -14.22
N GLY A 702 25.27 -30.19 -13.68
CA GLY A 702 24.75 -29.58 -12.45
C GLY A 702 25.15 -28.12 -12.31
N ARG A 703 24.46 -27.41 -11.41
CA ARG A 703 24.74 -26.02 -11.03
C ARG A 703 24.63 -25.81 -9.53
N GLU A 704 25.42 -24.87 -9.03
CA GLU A 704 25.50 -24.44 -7.64
C GLU A 704 25.64 -22.92 -7.58
N GLY A 705 24.64 -22.22 -7.04
CA GLY A 705 24.67 -20.77 -6.85
C GLY A 705 25.73 -20.35 -5.83
N LEU A 706 26.74 -19.60 -6.28
CA LEU A 706 27.81 -19.07 -5.43
C LEU A 706 27.47 -17.68 -4.87
N TYR A 707 26.71 -16.88 -5.62
CA TYR A 707 26.31 -15.52 -5.23
C TYR A 707 25.02 -15.11 -5.92
N SER A 708 24.17 -14.38 -5.20
CA SER A 708 22.89 -13.84 -5.67
C SER A 708 22.71 -12.42 -5.13
N SER A 709 22.24 -11.52 -5.98
CA SER A 709 21.77 -10.18 -5.67
C SER A 709 20.69 -9.77 -6.68
N PRO A 710 20.00 -8.61 -6.52
CA PRO A 710 18.91 -8.21 -7.41
C PRO A 710 19.30 -8.14 -8.90
N HIS A 711 20.55 -7.79 -9.19
CA HIS A 711 21.06 -7.59 -10.56
C HIS A 711 22.13 -8.60 -10.99
N VAL A 712 22.75 -9.35 -10.08
CA VAL A 712 23.87 -10.27 -10.39
C VAL A 712 23.65 -11.64 -9.77
N GLN A 713 23.74 -12.69 -10.59
CA GLN A 713 23.77 -14.08 -10.16
C GLN A 713 25.05 -14.74 -10.67
N VAL A 714 25.71 -15.55 -9.83
CA VAL A 714 26.92 -16.30 -10.18
C VAL A 714 26.74 -17.76 -9.81
N ASP A 715 26.72 -18.63 -10.82
CA ASP A 715 26.57 -20.08 -10.67
C ASP A 715 27.88 -20.80 -11.05
N LEU A 716 28.29 -21.77 -10.24
CA LEU A 716 29.23 -22.81 -10.63
C LEU A 716 28.46 -23.96 -11.30
N GLY A 717 28.57 -24.03 -12.61
CA GLY A 717 28.20 -25.20 -13.39
C GLY A 717 29.29 -26.27 -13.36
N LEU A 718 28.90 -27.54 -13.43
CA LEU A 718 29.79 -28.66 -13.71
C LEU A 718 29.15 -29.55 -14.78
N GLU A 719 29.91 -29.82 -15.85
CA GLU A 719 29.58 -30.84 -16.84
C GLU A 719 30.60 -31.99 -16.75
N VAL A 720 30.09 -33.22 -16.68
CA VAL A 720 30.87 -34.45 -16.81
C VAL A 720 30.20 -35.33 -17.85
N ALA A 721 30.88 -35.55 -18.98
CA ALA A 721 30.38 -36.35 -20.08
C ALA A 721 31.28 -37.55 -20.36
N ALA A 722 30.72 -38.65 -20.86
CA ALA A 722 31.46 -39.82 -21.31
C ALA A 722 30.72 -40.50 -22.45
N SER A 723 31.37 -40.72 -23.59
CA SER A 723 30.84 -41.55 -24.68
C SER A 723 31.60 -42.89 -24.79
N ARG A 724 30.91 -43.89 -25.34
CA ARG A 724 31.52 -45.14 -25.82
C ARG A 724 30.85 -45.55 -27.13
N ASN A 725 31.66 -45.95 -28.09
CA ASN A 725 31.23 -46.40 -29.42
C ASN A 725 31.72 -47.83 -29.69
N SER A 726 31.00 -48.59 -30.52
CA SER A 726 31.39 -49.97 -30.89
C SER A 726 32.24 -50.06 -32.16
N LYS A 727 32.32 -48.97 -32.94
CA LYS A 727 33.00 -48.86 -34.23
C LYS A 727 33.97 -47.67 -34.22
N GLU A 728 35.03 -47.75 -35.02
CA GLU A 728 36.07 -46.71 -35.12
C GLU A 728 36.18 -46.14 -36.55
N ASP A 729 36.09 -46.99 -37.57
CA ASP A 729 36.10 -46.57 -38.98
C ASP A 729 34.74 -45.99 -39.43
N THR A 730 34.48 -44.70 -39.20
CA THR A 730 33.22 -44.01 -39.55
C THR A 730 33.46 -42.64 -40.20
N ALA A 731 32.56 -42.23 -41.11
CA ALA A 731 32.62 -40.92 -41.79
C ALA A 731 32.32 -39.70 -40.88
N TYR A 732 32.09 -39.91 -39.59
CA TYR A 732 31.77 -38.90 -38.58
C TYR A 732 32.56 -39.17 -37.30
N PHE A 733 32.70 -38.16 -36.44
CA PHE A 733 33.48 -38.26 -35.21
C PHE A 733 32.87 -39.26 -34.21
N ASN A 734 33.64 -40.31 -33.90
CA ASN A 734 33.15 -41.50 -33.22
C ASN A 734 34.23 -42.19 -32.35
N PRO A 735 34.76 -41.51 -31.32
CA PRO A 735 35.85 -42.03 -30.51
C PRO A 735 35.44 -43.33 -29.80
N LYS A 736 36.31 -44.36 -29.80
CA LYS A 736 36.09 -45.65 -29.11
C LYS A 736 35.51 -45.46 -27.69
N SER A 737 36.08 -44.51 -26.95
CA SER A 737 35.44 -43.86 -25.81
C SER A 737 36.09 -42.51 -25.50
N ASP A 738 35.34 -41.58 -24.95
CA ASP A 738 35.85 -40.32 -24.42
C ASP A 738 35.41 -40.06 -22.96
N PHE A 739 36.01 -39.03 -22.35
CA PHE A 739 35.65 -38.53 -21.04
C PHE A 739 35.96 -37.03 -20.93
N THR A 740 34.96 -36.24 -20.56
CA THR A 740 35.01 -34.78 -20.41
C THR A 740 34.69 -34.41 -18.97
N VAL A 741 35.47 -33.48 -18.40
CA VAL A 741 35.12 -32.75 -17.17
C VAL A 741 35.32 -31.27 -17.44
N LEU A 742 34.25 -30.48 -17.36
CA LEU A 742 34.24 -29.04 -17.62
C LEU A 742 33.45 -28.30 -16.53
N PRO A 743 34.13 -27.77 -15.48
CA PRO A 743 33.54 -26.75 -14.62
C PRO A 743 33.42 -25.43 -15.39
N VAL A 744 32.31 -24.71 -15.17
CA VAL A 744 31.98 -23.45 -15.85
C VAL A 744 31.44 -22.45 -14.81
N ILE A 745 32.03 -21.26 -14.73
CA ILE A 745 31.43 -20.14 -14.00
C ILE A 745 30.50 -19.40 -14.96
N ASN A 746 29.23 -19.27 -14.56
CA ASN A 746 28.23 -18.46 -15.25
C ASN A 746 27.98 -17.20 -14.44
N VAL A 747 27.94 -16.04 -15.10
CA VAL A 747 27.56 -14.75 -14.49
C VAL A 747 26.40 -14.16 -15.29
N ASN A 748 25.21 -14.09 -14.70
CA ASN A 748 24.05 -13.42 -15.25
C ASN A 748 23.96 -12.01 -14.64
N HIS A 749 23.82 -10.98 -15.49
CA HIS A 749 23.74 -9.58 -15.08
C HIS A 749 22.54 -8.89 -15.74
N VAL A 750 21.59 -8.43 -14.93
CA VAL A 750 20.42 -7.67 -15.40
C VAL A 750 20.84 -6.23 -15.71
N LEU A 751 20.71 -5.85 -16.98
CA LEU A 751 21.05 -4.52 -17.51
C LEU A 751 19.89 -3.52 -17.40
N TYR A 752 18.65 -4.03 -17.46
CA TYR A 752 17.43 -3.24 -17.34
C TYR A 752 16.29 -4.16 -16.89
N HIS A 753 15.47 -3.69 -15.95
CA HIS A 753 14.26 -4.37 -15.53
C HIS A 753 13.15 -3.33 -15.26
N ARG A 754 11.95 -3.61 -15.79
CA ARG A 754 10.74 -2.81 -15.59
C ARG A 754 9.49 -3.64 -15.84
N TYR A 755 8.87 -4.11 -14.76
CA TYR A 755 7.72 -5.02 -14.79
C TYR A 755 7.99 -6.21 -15.74
N GLU A 756 7.15 -6.43 -16.75
CA GLU A 756 7.27 -7.51 -17.72
C GLU A 756 8.39 -7.32 -18.77
N THR A 757 9.24 -6.31 -18.64
CA THR A 757 10.37 -6.06 -19.54
C THR A 757 11.69 -6.24 -18.81
N GLN A 758 12.58 -7.09 -19.34
CA GLN A 758 13.89 -7.37 -18.76
C GLN A 758 14.93 -7.53 -19.87
N TRP A 759 16.11 -6.96 -19.69
CA TRP A 759 17.30 -7.20 -20.50
C TRP A 759 18.43 -7.64 -19.59
N SER A 760 19.08 -8.77 -19.89
CA SER A 760 20.27 -9.23 -19.19
C SER A 760 21.38 -9.63 -20.17
N GLN A 761 22.59 -9.72 -19.65
CA GLN A 761 23.73 -10.31 -20.32
C GLN A 761 24.31 -11.46 -19.48
N GLN A 762 24.82 -12.48 -20.15
CA GLN A 762 25.43 -13.65 -19.53
C GLN A 762 26.88 -13.77 -19.98
N PHE A 763 27.78 -13.96 -19.03
CA PHE A 763 29.17 -14.36 -19.27
C PHE A 763 29.36 -15.81 -18.84
N GLN A 764 30.16 -16.57 -19.59
CA GLN A 764 30.49 -17.95 -19.29
C GLN A 764 32.00 -18.14 -19.42
N ILE A 765 32.63 -18.77 -18.43
CA ILE A 765 34.05 -19.14 -18.51
C ILE A 765 34.25 -20.54 -17.92
N GLY A 766 34.80 -21.45 -18.72
CA GLY A 766 35.07 -22.83 -18.32
C GLY A 766 36.49 -23.26 -18.65
N ALA A 767 37.06 -24.10 -17.81
CA ALA A 767 38.40 -24.67 -17.99
C ALA A 767 38.40 -26.11 -17.47
N GLY A 768 38.68 -27.07 -18.35
CA GLY A 768 38.42 -28.49 -18.09
C GLY A 768 39.40 -29.42 -18.79
N THR A 769 39.07 -30.71 -18.82
CA THR A 769 39.88 -31.76 -19.44
C THR A 769 39.03 -32.65 -20.34
N TYR A 770 39.56 -32.93 -21.54
CA TYR A 770 39.06 -33.93 -22.46
C TYR A 770 40.06 -35.09 -22.53
N SER A 771 39.60 -36.32 -22.38
CA SER A 771 40.41 -37.53 -22.51
C SER A 771 39.77 -38.45 -23.53
N GLN A 772 40.45 -38.69 -24.65
CA GLN A 772 40.01 -39.63 -25.67
C GLN A 772 40.84 -40.90 -25.61
N ARG A 773 40.16 -42.05 -25.79
CA ARG A 773 40.82 -43.35 -25.81
C ARG A 773 41.84 -43.42 -26.96
N ASP A 774 43.00 -44.00 -26.64
CA ASP A 774 44.16 -44.14 -27.52
C ASP A 774 44.85 -42.80 -27.93
N TYR A 775 44.43 -41.67 -27.36
CA TYR A 775 45.09 -40.35 -27.40
C TYR A 775 45.45 -39.84 -25.99
N SER A 776 46.07 -38.65 -25.89
CA SER A 776 46.43 -38.02 -24.61
C SER A 776 45.31 -37.11 -24.08
N THR A 777 45.22 -36.99 -22.75
CA THR A 777 44.33 -36.01 -22.10
C THR A 777 44.79 -34.58 -22.42
N GLY A 778 43.88 -33.76 -22.95
CA GLY A 778 44.11 -32.35 -23.27
C GLY A 778 43.19 -31.39 -22.50
N GLY A 779 43.62 -30.14 -22.36
CA GLY A 779 42.81 -29.09 -21.72
C GLY A 779 41.72 -28.55 -22.65
N ILE A 780 40.52 -28.39 -22.09
CA ILE A 780 39.38 -27.67 -22.69
C ILE A 780 39.36 -26.24 -22.16
N GLY A 781 39.07 -25.26 -23.01
CA GLY A 781 38.68 -23.91 -22.58
C GLY A 781 37.35 -23.50 -23.22
N LEU A 782 36.49 -22.82 -22.47
CA LEU A 782 35.23 -22.23 -22.92
C LEU A 782 35.19 -20.76 -22.51
N VAL A 783 34.82 -19.87 -23.42
CA VAL A 783 34.44 -18.48 -23.15
C VAL A 783 33.14 -18.18 -23.89
N GLY A 784 32.15 -17.64 -23.21
CA GLY A 784 30.86 -17.26 -23.80
C GLY A 784 30.39 -15.87 -23.36
N TYR A 785 29.75 -15.16 -24.28
CA TYR A 785 29.01 -13.93 -24.00
C TYR A 785 27.66 -13.96 -24.71
N GLY A 786 26.59 -13.74 -23.96
CA GLY A 786 25.24 -13.64 -24.51
C GLY A 786 24.43 -12.50 -23.92
N GLN A 787 23.30 -12.23 -24.56
CA GLN A 787 22.26 -11.33 -24.08
C GLN A 787 20.90 -12.02 -24.17
N ARG A 788 19.99 -11.67 -23.26
CA ARG A 788 18.61 -12.17 -23.25
C ARG A 788 17.65 -11.01 -22.97
N PHE A 789 16.56 -10.96 -23.73
CA PHE A 789 15.55 -9.91 -23.68
C PHE A 789 14.17 -10.52 -23.54
N ARG A 790 13.40 -10.03 -22.57
CA ARG A 790 12.01 -10.40 -22.30
C ARG A 790 11.14 -9.15 -22.39
N TRP A 791 9.96 -9.27 -22.99
CA TRP A 791 9.05 -8.16 -23.15
C TRP A 791 7.58 -8.59 -23.06
N ASN A 792 6.88 -7.96 -22.11
CA ASN A 792 5.42 -7.99 -21.98
C ASN A 792 4.83 -9.41 -21.87
N ASP A 793 5.53 -10.33 -21.21
CA ASP A 793 5.21 -11.78 -21.09
C ASP A 793 5.19 -12.60 -22.40
N VAL A 794 5.17 -11.94 -23.55
CA VAL A 794 4.86 -12.57 -24.85
C VAL A 794 6.06 -12.77 -25.76
N LEU A 795 7.14 -12.02 -25.56
CA LEU A 795 8.38 -12.18 -26.33
C LEU A 795 9.54 -12.46 -25.38
N GLU A 796 10.25 -13.55 -25.64
CA GLU A 796 11.56 -13.83 -25.08
C GLU A 796 12.51 -14.13 -26.24
N MET A 797 13.69 -13.50 -26.27
CA MET A 797 14.72 -13.77 -27.27
C MET A 797 16.11 -13.69 -26.65
N GLY A 798 17.03 -14.52 -27.14
CA GLY A 798 18.41 -14.56 -26.69
C GLY A 798 19.39 -14.71 -27.84
N ALA A 799 20.64 -14.32 -27.59
CA ALA A 799 21.77 -14.58 -28.46
C ALA A 799 23.01 -14.87 -27.60
N ASN A 800 23.75 -15.94 -27.89
CA ASN A 800 24.98 -16.32 -27.18
C ASN A 800 26.08 -16.63 -28.19
N LEU A 801 27.18 -15.89 -28.10
CA LEU A 801 28.42 -16.13 -28.84
C LEU A 801 29.41 -16.85 -27.90
N SER A 802 29.71 -18.11 -28.21
CA SER A 802 30.67 -18.93 -27.48
C SER A 802 31.87 -19.31 -28.34
N LEU A 803 33.02 -19.46 -27.68
CA LEU A 803 34.25 -20.00 -28.21
C LEU A 803 34.70 -21.15 -27.30
N ILE A 804 34.62 -22.38 -27.80
CA ILE A 804 35.18 -23.56 -27.13
C ILE A 804 36.45 -24.00 -27.86
N SER A 805 37.44 -24.46 -27.12
CA SER A 805 38.71 -24.98 -27.63
C SER A 805 38.95 -26.35 -27.02
N ARG A 806 38.84 -27.42 -27.82
CA ARG A 806 39.04 -28.80 -27.38
C ARG A 806 39.89 -29.61 -28.37
N PRO A 807 40.62 -30.64 -27.92
CA PRO A 807 41.25 -31.59 -28.83
C PRO A 807 40.26 -32.66 -29.30
N TYR A 808 40.29 -33.01 -30.58
CA TYR A 808 39.69 -34.22 -31.15
C TYR A 808 40.83 -35.01 -31.81
N ASP A 809 40.88 -36.34 -31.65
CA ASP A 809 41.89 -37.18 -32.31
C ASP A 809 43.35 -36.69 -32.10
N GLY A 810 43.61 -36.07 -30.95
CA GLY A 810 44.88 -35.46 -30.57
C GLY A 810 45.11 -34.02 -31.07
N ASP A 811 44.49 -33.63 -32.18
CA ASP A 811 44.61 -32.29 -32.77
C ASP A 811 43.59 -31.30 -32.19
N ARG A 812 43.94 -30.01 -32.15
CA ARG A 812 43.14 -29.01 -31.41
C ARG A 812 42.29 -28.14 -32.33
N GLU A 813 40.98 -28.28 -32.16
CA GLU A 813 39.94 -27.49 -32.82
C GLU A 813 39.47 -26.35 -31.90
N ARG A 814 38.92 -25.30 -32.51
CA ARG A 814 38.32 -24.15 -31.84
C ARG A 814 37.02 -23.80 -32.53
N ASP A 815 35.90 -24.01 -31.84
CA ASP A 815 34.56 -23.81 -32.38
C ASP A 815 34.04 -22.46 -31.87
N LEU A 816 33.94 -21.48 -32.79
CA LEU A 816 33.28 -20.20 -32.54
C LEU A 816 31.83 -20.31 -33.01
N ARG A 817 30.85 -20.29 -32.11
CA ARG A 817 29.42 -20.50 -32.40
C ARG A 817 28.57 -19.36 -31.85
N LEU A 818 27.71 -18.81 -32.70
CA LEU A 818 26.59 -17.94 -32.33
C LEU A 818 25.32 -18.78 -32.33
N LEU A 819 24.62 -18.82 -31.20
CA LEU A 819 23.24 -19.33 -31.07
C LEU A 819 22.29 -18.16 -30.86
N VAL A 820 21.09 -18.23 -31.42
CA VAL A 820 19.99 -17.27 -31.28
C VAL A 820 18.70 -18.04 -31.03
N ASP A 821 17.99 -17.71 -29.96
CA ASP A 821 16.68 -18.29 -29.63
C ASP A 821 15.59 -17.22 -29.55
N LEU A 822 14.36 -17.59 -29.91
CA LEU A 822 13.18 -16.74 -29.78
C LEU A 822 11.95 -17.58 -29.46
N THR A 823 11.17 -17.14 -28.48
CA THR A 823 9.81 -17.61 -28.19
C THR A 823 8.87 -16.41 -28.24
N TYR A 824 7.82 -16.50 -29.06
CA TYR A 824 6.83 -15.45 -29.24
C TYR A 824 5.40 -15.99 -29.13
N ARG A 825 4.57 -15.33 -28.33
CA ARG A 825 3.16 -15.66 -28.08
C ARG A 825 2.22 -14.60 -28.63
N PHE A 826 1.12 -15.03 -29.25
CA PHE A 826 0.19 -14.17 -30.00
C PHE A 826 -1.24 -14.74 -30.07
#